data_AF-A0A061QID1-F1
#
_entry.id   AF-A0A061QID1-F1
#
_cell.length_a   1.000
_cell.length_b   1.000
_cell.length_c   1.000
_cell.angle_alpha   90.00
_cell.angle_beta   90.00
_cell.angle_gamma   90.00
#
_symmetry.space_group_name_H-M   'P 1'
#
loop_
_entity.id
_entity.type
_entity.pdbx_description
1 polymer ?
#
loop_
_entity_poly.entity_id
_entity_poly.type
_entity_poly.pdbx_seq_one_letter_code
_entity_poly.pdbx_strand_id
1 'polypeptide(L)'
;MAALRQNTVVTVFLVALITGFADQENQVSADLGKSVEAETDRHQKQSHALFSTKSHILIVGSVNVDTTVLVERLPEKHETLVASSPVASVTVGGKGANQAVAVSRLGRNINVRFVTQFGNDANAGMLEQVLLENDVDLRGSSRCSDLPSGQGIVLLEQEGSVSSVVASGCNSVWNETAISRAVQQVRGARVVLLQREVPEVVNVRIATAAVEHGATVLLDAGGEDRPLDLKLLQLATFICPNEGELGRLTGLPTETNYQVLEAAKLLQKDGARNVLVTLGARGAMLLKDGGDVIWQEPKPVPGENVVDSTAAGDAFRAALAVALFEDLSLQRALSFAAAAGAVVVSRAGAVPALPWRHEVDGVSSDSHSISENQSEKNSSASACSTTGLYNAANPSGLLGGGDGLTFASRLNSMTARLDLWDGGTSTAGLIARQGRIKGLSSVFFNYPQHLKGEDPEVLQQALLDANLTTGAVCMRFPEWMGRGAFTNPNSSVRREAVRLTVEGCEWARRLGADELVIWPQTDGYDYHLQVNYLAAWDRAVECYREVCDRCADLRVSLEFKPTDERARFSVVPSTAAALLLAGEVGRPNMGLTLDLGHMLMAGENPAQSIGAALWGSARGRAPAPRRRGRAHPRVGAPRRAPRGRRVAAALGLRRAHLLRHVPPQRGPRPRGRVQRPALPAGLGRRRAGAGRRDRPPPRRPRRDRLAGAPRGARAVSRPARQIPPLPSHPSSL
;
A
#
# COMPACT_ATOMS: atom_id res chain seq x y z
N MET A 1 -12.06 -32.50 24.20
CA MET A 1 -11.11 -31.81 23.28
C MET A 1 -9.95 -32.74 22.89
N ALA A 2 -10.26 -33.92 22.34
CA ALA A 2 -9.28 -34.87 21.83
C ALA A 2 -9.95 -35.68 20.70
N ALA A 3 -9.14 -36.15 19.74
CA ALA A 3 -9.53 -36.89 18.54
C ALA A 3 -10.38 -36.13 17.49
N LEU A 4 -9.77 -35.87 16.33
CA LEU A 4 -10.46 -35.53 15.08
C LEU A 4 -11.27 -36.72 14.56
N ARG A 5 -12.58 -36.54 14.43
CA ARG A 5 -13.59 -37.13 13.50
C ARG A 5 -14.89 -36.37 13.81
N GLN A 6 -15.76 -35.97 12.88
CA GLN A 6 -15.91 -36.30 11.47
C GLN A 6 -16.74 -35.20 10.76
N ASN A 7 -16.65 -35.17 9.42
CA ASN A 7 -17.57 -34.55 8.46
C ASN A 7 -17.58 -33.03 8.26
N THR A 8 -17.64 -32.71 6.97
CA THR A 8 -17.64 -31.43 6.26
C THR A 8 -18.93 -30.63 6.43
N VAL A 9 -18.87 -29.34 6.03
CA VAL A 9 -19.97 -28.39 5.75
C VAL A 9 -20.55 -27.64 6.96
N VAL A 10 -20.15 -26.37 7.10
CA VAL A 10 -21.10 -25.26 7.31
C VAL A 10 -20.61 -24.06 6.49
N THR A 11 -21.52 -23.46 5.73
CA THR A 11 -21.34 -22.18 5.01
C THR A 11 -22.31 -21.16 5.60
N VAL A 12 -21.81 -19.96 5.90
CA VAL A 12 -22.53 -18.67 6.09
C VAL A 12 -23.31 -18.39 7.39
N PHE A 13 -22.81 -17.36 8.09
CA PHE A 13 -23.44 -16.28 8.90
C PHE A 13 -24.75 -16.47 9.69
N LEU A 14 -24.69 -16.02 10.95
CA LEU A 14 -25.56 -14.92 11.41
C LEU A 14 -24.82 -14.03 12.43
N VAL A 15 -25.08 -12.71 12.39
CA VAL A 15 -24.60 -11.72 13.37
C VAL A 15 -25.78 -11.30 14.25
N ALA A 16 -25.60 -11.30 15.58
CA ALA A 16 -26.35 -10.43 16.50
C ALA A 16 -25.63 -10.27 17.84
N LEU A 17 -25.67 -9.06 18.38
CA LEU A 17 -25.18 -8.69 19.72
C LEU A 17 -25.98 -9.37 20.85
N ILE A 18 -25.39 -9.48 22.04
CA ILE A 18 -25.86 -8.73 23.24
C ILE A 18 -24.83 -8.82 24.39
N THR A 19 -24.91 -7.82 25.27
CA THR A 19 -24.04 -7.50 26.41
C THR A 19 -24.12 -8.45 27.60
N GLY A 20 -23.07 -8.43 28.43
CA GLY A 20 -23.18 -8.59 29.89
C GLY A 20 -22.57 -9.87 30.46
N PHE A 21 -21.55 -9.73 31.30
CA PHE A 21 -21.60 -9.99 32.74
C PHE A 21 -20.20 -9.83 33.33
N ALA A 22 -20.07 -8.92 34.29
CA ALA A 22 -19.05 -9.01 35.33
C ALA A 22 -19.72 -9.64 36.54
N ASP A 23 -19.01 -10.49 37.29
CA ASP A 23 -18.98 -10.40 38.75
C ASP A 23 -17.95 -11.33 39.39
N GLN A 24 -17.64 -11.04 40.67
CA GLN A 24 -16.69 -11.69 41.57
C GLN A 24 -15.20 -11.38 41.26
N GLU A 25 -14.38 -10.86 42.17
CA GLU A 25 -14.37 -11.01 43.64
C GLU A 25 -13.87 -9.78 44.44
N ASN A 26 -14.20 -9.79 45.74
CA ASN A 26 -13.55 -9.12 46.88
C ASN A 26 -13.77 -7.62 47.20
N GLN A 27 -14.65 -7.42 48.19
CA GLN A 27 -14.69 -6.26 49.09
C GLN A 27 -13.50 -6.26 50.07
N VAL A 28 -12.57 -5.31 49.93
CA VAL A 28 -11.87 -4.64 51.06
C VAL A 28 -11.52 -3.21 50.60
N SER A 29 -11.59 -2.23 51.51
CA SER A 29 -11.19 -0.81 51.30
C SER A 29 -12.22 0.12 50.63
N ALA A 30 -13.39 0.29 51.27
CA ALA A 30 -14.42 1.26 50.85
C ALA A 30 -14.25 2.69 51.43
N ASP A 31 -13.38 2.89 52.43
CA ASP A 31 -13.26 4.16 53.17
C ASP A 31 -11.91 4.88 53.02
N LEU A 32 -10.92 4.31 52.32
CA LEU A 32 -9.71 5.05 51.90
C LEU A 32 -9.77 5.61 50.46
N GLY A 33 -10.75 5.20 49.64
CA GLY A 33 -10.88 5.68 48.26
C GLY A 33 -11.37 7.13 48.13
N LYS A 34 -12.33 7.54 48.98
CA LYS A 34 -13.10 8.78 48.81
C LYS A 34 -12.30 10.06 49.03
N SER A 35 -11.24 10.03 49.84
CA SER A 35 -10.33 11.18 50.03
C SER A 35 -9.34 11.31 48.87
N VAL A 36 -8.77 10.19 48.42
CA VAL A 36 -7.81 10.16 47.31
C VAL A 36 -8.47 10.54 45.99
N GLU A 37 -9.68 10.05 45.70
CA GLU A 37 -10.42 10.42 44.49
C GLU A 37 -10.71 11.93 44.43
N ALA A 38 -11.15 12.56 45.53
CA ALA A 38 -11.47 13.98 45.55
C ALA A 38 -10.25 14.90 45.34
N GLU A 39 -9.07 14.48 45.79
CA GLU A 39 -7.82 15.25 45.68
C GLU A 39 -7.08 14.96 44.35
N THR A 40 -7.23 13.74 43.82
CA THR A 40 -6.78 13.38 42.46
C THR A 40 -7.63 14.10 41.42
N ASP A 41 -8.95 14.13 41.56
CA ASP A 41 -9.86 14.78 40.61
C ASP A 41 -9.69 16.32 40.58
N ARG A 42 -9.28 16.95 41.70
CA ARG A 42 -8.84 18.36 41.71
C ARG A 42 -7.53 18.59 40.97
N HIS A 43 -6.49 17.79 41.25
CA HIS A 43 -5.21 17.89 40.53
C HIS A 43 -5.36 17.55 39.04
N GLN A 44 -6.24 16.61 38.70
CA GLN A 44 -6.53 16.21 37.33
C GLN A 44 -7.30 17.31 36.59
N LYS A 45 -8.27 17.99 37.25
CA LYS A 45 -8.96 19.17 36.69
C LYS A 45 -8.04 20.40 36.54
N GLN A 46 -7.09 20.62 37.45
CA GLN A 46 -6.11 21.70 37.31
C GLN A 46 -5.00 21.39 36.28
N SER A 47 -4.57 20.14 36.13
CA SER A 47 -3.59 19.76 35.09
C SER A 47 -4.21 19.67 33.68
N HIS A 48 -5.50 19.32 33.56
CA HIS A 48 -6.24 19.40 32.29
C HIS A 48 -6.42 20.83 31.75
N ALA A 49 -6.19 21.87 32.56
CA ALA A 49 -6.24 23.26 32.11
C ALA A 49 -4.95 23.74 31.40
N LEU A 50 -3.88 22.93 31.39
CA LEU A 50 -2.54 23.33 30.92
C LEU A 50 -2.06 22.64 29.64
N PHE A 51 -2.85 21.73 29.06
CA PHE A 51 -2.61 21.19 27.71
C PHE A 51 -3.93 21.12 26.93
N SER A 52 -4.00 21.81 25.80
CA SER A 52 -5.15 21.73 24.89
C SER A 52 -5.32 20.28 24.42
N THR A 53 -6.45 19.66 24.76
CA THR A 53 -6.74 18.25 24.46
C THR A 53 -7.20 18.00 23.02
N LYS A 54 -7.13 19.03 22.16
CA LYS A 54 -7.46 18.97 20.72
C LYS A 54 -6.17 18.88 19.90
N SER A 55 -5.89 17.69 19.35
CA SER A 55 -4.57 17.33 18.82
C SER A 55 -4.54 16.94 17.34
N HIS A 56 -5.68 16.82 16.67
CA HIS A 56 -5.74 16.37 15.26
C HIS A 56 -6.75 17.13 14.40
N ILE A 57 -6.53 17.08 13.09
CA ILE A 57 -7.55 17.37 12.06
C ILE A 57 -8.18 16.03 11.67
N LEU A 58 -9.51 15.99 11.61
CA LEU A 58 -10.27 14.83 11.16
C LEU A 58 -10.86 15.13 9.78
N ILE A 59 -10.68 14.21 8.84
CA ILE A 59 -11.37 14.21 7.55
C ILE A 59 -12.28 12.98 7.54
N VAL A 60 -13.56 13.16 7.16
CA VAL A 60 -14.48 12.04 6.92
C VAL A 60 -15.05 12.21 5.52
N GLY A 61 -14.82 11.24 4.64
CA GLY A 61 -15.05 11.45 3.22
C GLY A 61 -14.75 10.27 2.30
N SER A 62 -14.73 10.58 1.01
CA SER A 62 -14.56 9.64 -0.09
C SER A 62 -13.10 9.27 -0.38
N VAL A 63 -12.90 8.04 -0.84
CA VAL A 63 -11.67 7.60 -1.50
C VAL A 63 -12.02 6.91 -2.82
N ASN A 64 -11.36 7.31 -3.91
CA ASN A 64 -11.56 6.76 -5.25
C ASN A 64 -10.23 6.31 -5.86
N VAL A 65 -10.31 5.31 -6.75
CA VAL A 65 -9.31 5.14 -7.80
C VAL A 65 -9.72 5.98 -9.00
N ASP A 66 -8.96 7.02 -9.30
CA ASP A 66 -9.23 7.92 -10.41
C ASP A 66 -8.41 7.47 -11.63
N THR A 67 -9.12 7.14 -12.71
CA THR A 67 -8.57 6.81 -14.02
C THR A 67 -8.69 8.04 -14.93
N THR A 68 -7.57 8.69 -15.21
CA THR A 68 -7.52 9.89 -16.07
C THR A 68 -7.11 9.52 -17.49
N VAL A 69 -7.98 9.88 -18.44
CA VAL A 69 -7.80 9.67 -19.88
C VAL A 69 -7.66 11.04 -20.54
N LEU A 70 -6.50 11.29 -21.18
CA LEU A 70 -6.28 12.49 -21.98
C LEU A 70 -7.03 12.36 -23.32
N VAL A 71 -7.84 13.35 -23.65
CA VAL A 71 -8.63 13.43 -24.89
C VAL A 71 -8.41 14.77 -25.60
N GLU A 72 -8.69 14.83 -26.90
CA GLU A 72 -8.64 16.08 -27.66
C GLU A 72 -9.87 16.94 -27.37
N ARG A 73 -11.02 16.29 -27.20
CA ARG A 73 -12.30 16.87 -26.76
C ARG A 73 -13.17 15.80 -26.08
N LEU A 74 -14.25 16.21 -25.43
CA LEU A 74 -15.30 15.28 -24.99
C LEU A 74 -15.97 14.54 -26.18
N PRO A 75 -16.35 13.25 -26.01
CA PRO A 75 -17.05 12.47 -27.04
C PRO A 75 -18.51 12.92 -27.17
N GLU A 76 -19.01 12.97 -28.41
CA GLU A 76 -20.43 13.15 -28.66
C GLU A 76 -21.24 11.89 -28.32
N LYS A 77 -22.57 12.04 -28.21
CA LYS A 77 -23.45 10.91 -27.90
C LYS A 77 -23.39 9.85 -29.01
N HIS A 78 -23.03 8.62 -28.61
CA HIS A 78 -22.76 7.46 -29.48
C HIS A 78 -21.44 7.52 -30.28
N GLU A 79 -20.55 8.46 -29.99
CA GLU A 79 -19.20 8.49 -30.55
C GLU A 79 -18.24 7.58 -29.77
N THR A 80 -17.14 7.16 -30.40
CA THR A 80 -15.98 6.58 -29.72
C THR A 80 -14.75 7.38 -30.11
N LEU A 81 -14.17 8.09 -29.14
CA LEU A 81 -12.89 8.78 -29.31
C LEU A 81 -11.73 7.88 -28.87
N VAL A 82 -10.62 7.97 -29.59
CA VAL A 82 -9.34 7.41 -29.17
C VAL A 82 -8.66 8.45 -28.28
N ALA A 83 -8.13 8.02 -27.13
CA ALA A 83 -7.40 8.89 -26.23
C ALA A 83 -6.16 9.49 -26.91
N SER A 84 -5.84 10.76 -26.63
CA SER A 84 -4.65 11.43 -27.14
C SER A 84 -3.34 10.85 -26.58
N SER A 85 -3.43 10.16 -25.44
CA SER A 85 -2.36 9.33 -24.87
C SER A 85 -2.68 7.84 -25.04
N PRO A 86 -1.71 6.99 -25.42
CA PRO A 86 -1.89 5.54 -25.42
C PRO A 86 -1.92 4.93 -24.00
N VAL A 87 -1.74 5.74 -22.96
CA VAL A 87 -1.72 5.34 -21.55
C VAL A 87 -2.71 6.21 -20.75
N ALA A 88 -3.60 5.58 -20.00
CA ALA A 88 -4.40 6.25 -18.97
C ALA A 88 -3.63 6.28 -17.64
N SER A 89 -3.73 7.37 -16.89
CA SER A 89 -3.17 7.46 -15.54
C SER A 89 -4.14 6.84 -14.55
N VAL A 90 -3.63 6.12 -13.53
CA VAL A 90 -4.44 5.55 -12.45
C VAL A 90 -3.84 6.01 -11.13
N THR A 91 -4.60 6.77 -10.35
CA THR A 91 -4.13 7.43 -9.12
C THR A 91 -5.16 7.35 -8.00
N VAL A 92 -4.77 7.73 -6.78
CA VAL A 92 -5.72 7.99 -5.70
C VAL A 92 -6.40 9.34 -5.93
N GLY A 93 -7.72 9.37 -5.78
CA GLY A 93 -8.52 10.56 -5.75
C GLY A 93 -9.76 10.40 -4.85
N GLY A 94 -10.82 11.13 -5.18
CA GLY A 94 -11.93 11.40 -4.24
C GLY A 94 -11.58 12.53 -3.27
N LYS A 95 -12.54 13.43 -3.03
CA LYS A 95 -12.30 14.69 -2.31
C LYS A 95 -11.79 14.47 -0.89
N GLY A 96 -12.29 13.45 -0.19
CA GLY A 96 -11.84 13.11 1.16
C GLY A 96 -10.36 12.75 1.20
N ALA A 97 -9.91 11.88 0.30
CA ALA A 97 -8.52 11.46 0.20
C ALA A 97 -7.60 12.60 -0.26
N ASN A 98 -8.02 13.39 -1.26
CA ASN A 98 -7.28 14.59 -1.70
C ASN A 98 -7.06 15.56 -0.53
N GLN A 99 -8.12 15.87 0.22
CA GLN A 99 -8.06 16.78 1.35
C GLN A 99 -7.20 16.20 2.49
N ALA A 100 -7.29 14.90 2.78
CA ALA A 100 -6.47 14.25 3.80
C ALA A 100 -4.96 14.31 3.47
N VAL A 101 -4.56 13.99 2.24
CA VAL A 101 -3.16 14.09 1.81
C VAL A 101 -2.68 15.54 1.81
N ALA A 102 -3.50 16.48 1.33
CA ALA A 102 -3.16 17.90 1.33
C ALA A 102 -2.95 18.44 2.75
N VAL A 103 -3.84 18.10 3.70
CA VAL A 103 -3.69 18.49 5.11
C VAL A 103 -2.37 17.94 5.69
N SER A 104 -2.01 16.69 5.37
CA SER A 104 -0.75 16.08 5.83
C SER A 104 0.49 16.79 5.27
N ARG A 105 0.54 17.04 3.95
CA ARG A 105 1.69 17.73 3.30
C ARG A 105 1.85 19.20 3.70
N LEU A 106 0.76 19.86 4.10
CA LEU A 106 0.74 21.27 4.51
C LEU A 106 0.91 21.48 6.02
N GLY A 107 0.49 20.53 6.84
CA GLY A 107 0.52 20.62 8.30
C GLY A 107 1.91 20.44 8.89
N ARG A 108 2.31 21.32 9.81
CA ARG A 108 3.56 21.17 10.57
C ARG A 108 3.31 20.40 11.86
N ASN A 109 3.72 19.13 11.92
CA ASN A 109 3.50 18.22 13.06
C ASN A 109 2.01 18.05 13.47
N ILE A 110 1.09 18.19 12.52
CA ILE A 110 -0.34 17.99 12.75
C ILE A 110 -0.65 16.49 12.65
N ASN A 111 -1.38 15.93 13.62
CA ASN A 111 -1.94 14.58 13.48
C ASN A 111 -3.14 14.65 12.52
N VAL A 112 -3.10 13.90 11.43
CA VAL A 112 -4.15 13.91 10.39
C VAL A 112 -4.85 12.57 10.36
N ARG A 113 -6.15 12.55 10.69
CA ARG A 113 -6.96 11.32 10.63
C ARG A 113 -7.93 11.36 9.47
N PHE A 114 -8.02 10.26 8.74
CA PHE A 114 -8.98 10.10 7.65
C PHE A 114 -9.84 8.86 7.88
N VAL A 115 -11.17 9.06 7.84
CA VAL A 115 -12.16 8.01 8.01
C VAL A 115 -12.99 7.85 6.74
N THR A 116 -12.87 6.68 6.13
CA THR A 116 -13.52 6.35 4.85
C THR A 116 -13.97 4.88 4.79
N GLN A 117 -14.60 4.50 3.67
CA GLN A 117 -15.02 3.13 3.36
C GLN A 117 -14.26 2.61 2.14
N PHE A 118 -13.25 1.78 2.39
CA PHE A 118 -12.51 1.10 1.33
C PHE A 118 -13.32 -0.07 0.74
N GLY A 119 -13.02 -0.44 -0.50
CA GLY A 119 -13.54 -1.65 -1.12
C GLY A 119 -12.95 -2.94 -0.55
N ASN A 120 -13.55 -4.05 -0.95
CA ASN A 120 -12.97 -5.38 -0.84
C ASN A 120 -12.42 -5.87 -2.19
N ASP A 121 -11.68 -4.99 -2.88
CA ASP A 121 -11.12 -5.20 -4.21
C ASP A 121 -9.59 -5.00 -4.24
N ALA A 122 -8.98 -5.27 -5.40
CA ALA A 122 -7.53 -5.09 -5.60
C ALA A 122 -7.08 -3.63 -5.47
N ASN A 123 -7.99 -2.69 -5.75
CA ASN A 123 -7.76 -1.25 -5.66
C ASN A 123 -7.56 -0.78 -4.21
N ALA A 124 -8.33 -1.31 -3.26
CA ALA A 124 -8.30 -0.90 -1.86
C ALA A 124 -6.90 -0.98 -1.21
N GLY A 125 -6.05 -1.94 -1.61
CA GLY A 125 -4.67 -2.03 -1.12
C GLY A 125 -3.79 -0.86 -1.57
N MET A 126 -3.93 -0.43 -2.83
CA MET A 126 -3.22 0.74 -3.37
C MET A 126 -3.71 2.05 -2.72
N LEU A 127 -5.03 2.17 -2.53
CA LEU A 127 -5.64 3.32 -1.84
C LEU A 127 -5.11 3.47 -0.41
N GLU A 128 -5.16 2.39 0.38
CA GLU A 128 -4.64 2.39 1.77
C GLU A 128 -3.13 2.70 1.80
N GLN A 129 -2.34 2.10 0.90
CA GLN A 129 -0.89 2.30 0.86
C GLN A 129 -0.51 3.76 0.61
N VAL A 130 -1.06 4.40 -0.42
CA VAL A 130 -0.72 5.79 -0.77
C VAL A 130 -1.12 6.76 0.34
N LEU A 131 -2.24 6.53 1.03
CA LEU A 131 -2.65 7.34 2.18
C LEU A 131 -1.66 7.20 3.35
N LEU A 132 -1.25 5.97 3.67
CA LEU A 132 -0.26 5.70 4.73
C LEU A 132 1.14 6.24 4.39
N GLU A 133 1.55 6.21 3.12
CA GLU A 133 2.80 6.80 2.62
C GLU A 133 2.80 8.34 2.68
N ASN A 134 1.64 8.98 2.83
CA ASN A 134 1.49 10.41 3.07
C ASN A 134 1.16 10.71 4.55
N ASP A 135 1.55 9.83 5.48
CA ASP A 135 1.38 9.98 6.94
C ASP A 135 -0.09 10.17 7.41
N VAL A 136 -1.07 9.74 6.61
CA VAL A 136 -2.50 9.84 6.98
C VAL A 136 -2.90 8.67 7.88
N ASP A 137 -3.40 8.98 9.08
CA ASP A 137 -3.89 7.99 10.04
C ASP A 137 -5.29 7.49 9.66
N LEU A 138 -5.38 6.23 9.22
CA LEU A 138 -6.62 5.59 8.79
C LEU A 138 -7.46 4.98 9.93
N ARG A 139 -7.09 5.20 11.21
CA ARG A 139 -7.87 4.71 12.35
C ARG A 139 -9.29 5.26 12.32
N GLY A 140 -10.25 4.33 12.27
CA GLY A 140 -11.68 4.64 12.19
C GLY A 140 -12.30 4.25 10.85
N SER A 141 -11.49 4.12 9.79
CA SER A 141 -11.93 3.59 8.50
C SER A 141 -12.41 2.12 8.60
N SER A 142 -13.14 1.67 7.60
CA SER A 142 -13.52 0.27 7.43
C SER A 142 -13.53 -0.14 5.95
N ARG A 143 -13.68 -1.44 5.71
CA ARG A 143 -13.97 -2.00 4.40
C ARG A 143 -15.42 -2.42 4.34
N CYS A 144 -16.10 -2.09 3.24
CA CYS A 144 -17.42 -2.64 2.95
C CYS A 144 -17.25 -3.93 2.12
N SER A 145 -18.05 -4.96 2.43
CA SER A 145 -17.95 -6.29 1.80
C SER A 145 -18.64 -6.39 0.45
N ASP A 146 -19.57 -5.49 0.16
CA ASP A 146 -20.64 -5.72 -0.82
C ASP A 146 -20.43 -4.92 -2.12
N LEU A 147 -19.48 -3.98 -2.14
CA LEU A 147 -19.16 -3.12 -3.28
C LEU A 147 -17.63 -3.01 -3.51
N PRO A 148 -17.20 -2.61 -4.72
CA PRO A 148 -15.83 -2.19 -4.97
C PRO A 148 -15.52 -0.82 -4.34
N SER A 149 -14.25 -0.46 -4.32
CA SER A 149 -13.78 0.89 -4.01
C SER A 149 -14.42 1.91 -4.95
N GLY A 150 -14.55 3.16 -4.51
CA GLY A 150 -14.99 4.25 -5.38
C GLY A 150 -14.08 4.39 -6.61
N GLN A 151 -14.65 4.82 -7.73
CA GLN A 151 -13.92 4.98 -8.99
C GLN A 151 -14.28 6.31 -9.64
N GLY A 152 -13.28 7.13 -9.94
CA GLY A 152 -13.40 8.29 -10.82
C GLY A 152 -12.96 7.93 -12.24
N ILE A 153 -13.74 8.32 -13.23
CA ILE A 153 -13.35 8.30 -14.64
C ILE A 153 -13.24 9.76 -15.06
N VAL A 154 -12.01 10.21 -15.33
CA VAL A 154 -11.69 11.62 -15.61
C VAL A 154 -11.29 11.74 -17.08
N LEU A 155 -12.04 12.55 -17.83
CA LEU A 155 -11.70 12.98 -19.18
C LEU A 155 -11.04 14.36 -19.06
N LEU A 156 -9.74 14.41 -19.35
CA LEU A 156 -8.94 15.64 -19.35
C LEU A 156 -8.71 16.06 -20.80
N GLU A 157 -9.13 17.26 -21.16
CA GLU A 157 -8.89 17.85 -22.48
C GLU A 157 -7.53 18.57 -22.50
N GLN A 158 -6.91 18.73 -23.69
CA GLN A 158 -5.58 19.36 -23.80
C GLN A 158 -5.54 20.83 -23.31
N GLU A 159 -6.69 21.50 -23.31
CA GLU A 159 -6.86 22.89 -22.85
C GLU A 159 -7.08 22.99 -21.33
N GLY A 160 -7.00 21.87 -20.59
CA GLY A 160 -7.10 21.82 -19.13
C GLY A 160 -8.53 21.75 -18.57
N SER A 161 -9.55 21.68 -19.43
CA SER A 161 -10.92 21.37 -19.02
C SER A 161 -11.06 19.91 -18.60
N VAL A 162 -11.85 19.69 -17.54
CA VAL A 162 -12.01 18.39 -16.88
C VAL A 162 -13.49 18.04 -16.80
N SER A 163 -13.85 16.86 -17.31
CA SER A 163 -15.13 16.21 -17.01
C SER A 163 -14.88 14.92 -16.26
N SER A 164 -15.70 14.61 -15.25
CA SER A 164 -15.57 13.36 -14.49
C SER A 164 -16.90 12.68 -14.24
N VAL A 165 -16.85 11.35 -14.15
CA VAL A 165 -17.94 10.50 -13.68
C VAL A 165 -17.43 9.71 -12.49
N VAL A 166 -18.12 9.81 -11.36
CA VAL A 166 -17.78 9.06 -10.14
C VAL A 166 -18.77 7.92 -9.93
N ALA A 167 -18.28 6.70 -9.86
CA ALA A 167 -19.00 5.56 -9.32
C ALA A 167 -18.65 5.42 -7.84
N SER A 168 -19.52 5.90 -6.95
CA SER A 168 -19.21 6.10 -5.53
C SER A 168 -18.79 4.83 -4.78
N GLY A 169 -19.21 3.64 -5.23
CA GLY A 169 -18.81 2.35 -4.65
C GLY A 169 -19.03 2.32 -3.13
N CYS A 170 -18.05 1.82 -2.38
CA CYS A 170 -18.10 1.78 -0.92
C CYS A 170 -18.28 3.14 -0.22
N ASN A 171 -17.93 4.27 -0.85
CA ASN A 171 -18.14 5.60 -0.25
C ASN A 171 -19.63 5.86 0.06
N SER A 172 -20.54 5.22 -0.69
CA SER A 172 -22.00 5.28 -0.50
C SER A 172 -22.55 4.39 0.62
N VAL A 173 -21.78 3.44 1.17
CA VAL A 173 -22.28 2.40 2.08
C VAL A 173 -21.70 2.55 3.49
N TRP A 174 -22.49 3.14 4.38
CA TRP A 174 -22.14 3.34 5.79
C TRP A 174 -23.20 2.73 6.70
N ASN A 175 -22.88 1.61 7.35
CA ASN A 175 -23.73 1.04 8.39
C ASN A 175 -23.54 1.74 9.75
N GLU A 176 -24.45 1.55 10.71
CA GLU A 176 -24.36 2.21 12.03
C GLU A 176 -23.07 1.89 12.80
N THR A 177 -22.40 0.76 12.55
CA THR A 177 -21.11 0.45 13.18
C THR A 177 -19.99 1.32 12.60
N ALA A 178 -19.98 1.52 11.28
CA ALA A 178 -19.06 2.43 10.61
C ALA A 178 -19.30 3.89 11.03
N ILE A 179 -20.55 4.34 11.04
CA ILE A 179 -20.94 5.69 11.49
C ILE A 179 -20.50 5.92 12.94
N SER A 180 -20.81 4.98 13.84
CA SER A 180 -20.43 5.08 15.26
C SER A 180 -18.92 5.13 15.46
N ARG A 181 -18.14 4.34 14.70
CA ARG A 181 -16.67 4.36 14.74
C ARG A 181 -16.09 5.68 14.22
N ALA A 182 -16.69 6.27 13.19
CA ALA A 182 -16.30 7.57 12.66
C ALA A 182 -16.60 8.70 13.64
N VAL A 183 -17.78 8.69 14.27
CA VAL A 183 -18.16 9.64 15.34
C VAL A 183 -17.17 9.58 16.51
N GLN A 184 -16.67 8.39 16.88
CA GLN A 184 -15.64 8.27 17.92
C GLN A 184 -14.31 8.98 17.59
N GLN A 185 -13.97 9.17 16.30
CA GLN A 185 -12.74 9.89 15.90
C GLN A 185 -12.83 11.41 16.07
N VAL A 186 -14.04 11.95 16.28
CA VAL A 186 -14.26 13.39 16.56
C VAL A 186 -13.66 13.79 17.91
N ARG A 187 -13.54 12.87 18.87
CA ARG A 187 -12.99 13.15 20.19
C ARG A 187 -11.51 13.58 20.08
N GLY A 188 -11.24 14.85 20.40
CA GLY A 188 -9.90 15.46 20.29
C GLY A 188 -9.62 16.10 18.92
N ALA A 189 -10.58 16.07 17.98
CA ALA A 189 -10.46 16.84 16.75
C ALA A 189 -10.55 18.35 17.07
N ARG A 190 -9.69 19.14 16.44
CA ARG A 190 -9.76 20.61 16.46
C ARG A 190 -10.58 21.14 15.28
N VAL A 191 -10.34 20.55 14.10
CA VAL A 191 -10.99 20.88 12.84
C VAL A 191 -11.50 19.58 12.21
N VAL A 192 -12.69 19.62 11.62
CA VAL A 192 -13.32 18.51 10.91
C VAL A 192 -13.64 18.95 9.48
N LEU A 193 -13.14 18.20 8.49
CA LEU A 193 -13.42 18.37 7.06
C LEU A 193 -14.41 17.30 6.59
N LEU A 194 -15.45 17.75 5.88
CA LEU A 194 -16.50 16.93 5.29
C LEU A 194 -16.73 17.33 3.83
N GLN A 195 -17.16 16.39 2.97
CA GLN A 195 -17.53 16.64 1.57
C GLN A 195 -18.81 15.88 1.20
N ARG A 196 -19.42 16.14 0.03
CA ARG A 196 -20.71 15.55 -0.37
C ARG A 196 -20.60 14.28 -1.22
N GLU A 197 -19.49 13.54 -1.08
CA GLU A 197 -19.24 12.24 -1.75
C GLU A 197 -19.48 11.02 -0.84
N VAL A 198 -20.02 11.23 0.36
CA VAL A 198 -20.55 10.20 1.26
C VAL A 198 -22.02 10.52 1.61
N PRO A 199 -22.82 9.56 2.13
CA PRO A 199 -24.22 9.79 2.47
C PRO A 199 -24.38 10.92 3.50
N GLU A 200 -25.37 11.79 3.30
CA GLU A 200 -25.50 13.03 4.09
C GLU A 200 -25.73 12.78 5.59
N VAL A 201 -26.38 11.65 5.92
CA VAL A 201 -26.55 11.19 7.31
C VAL A 201 -25.22 10.99 8.04
N VAL A 202 -24.15 10.60 7.35
CA VAL A 202 -22.79 10.49 7.91
C VAL A 202 -22.30 11.87 8.29
N ASN A 203 -22.36 12.82 7.36
CA ASN A 203 -21.94 14.21 7.57
C ASN A 203 -22.73 14.86 8.73
N VAL A 204 -24.06 14.67 8.79
CA VAL A 204 -24.89 15.17 9.90
C VAL A 204 -24.45 14.59 11.25
N ARG A 205 -24.21 13.27 11.33
CA ARG A 205 -23.78 12.61 12.58
C ARG A 205 -22.39 13.08 13.03
N ILE A 206 -21.44 13.24 12.10
CA ILE A 206 -20.10 13.75 12.39
C ILE A 206 -20.13 15.23 12.79
N ALA A 207 -20.84 16.08 12.03
CA ALA A 207 -20.95 17.51 12.33
C ALA A 207 -21.66 17.78 13.67
N THR A 208 -22.68 16.97 14.02
CA THR A 208 -23.35 17.05 15.34
C THR A 208 -22.34 16.81 16.46
N ALA A 209 -21.61 15.69 16.40
CA ALA A 209 -20.59 15.36 17.40
C ALA A 209 -19.43 16.38 17.43
N ALA A 210 -19.09 16.97 16.28
CA ALA A 210 -18.03 17.99 16.17
C ALA A 210 -18.43 19.27 16.90
N VAL A 211 -19.67 19.74 16.72
CA VAL A 211 -20.21 20.90 17.45
C VAL A 211 -20.30 20.62 18.94
N GLU A 212 -20.73 19.42 19.37
CA GLU A 212 -20.75 19.01 20.79
C GLU A 212 -19.36 19.04 21.44
N HIS A 213 -18.30 18.73 20.69
CA HIS A 213 -16.90 18.81 21.15
C HIS A 213 -16.25 20.19 20.88
N GLY A 214 -17.00 21.14 20.32
CA GLY A 214 -16.52 22.48 19.93
C GLY A 214 -15.40 22.46 18.89
N ALA A 215 -15.42 21.51 17.96
CA ALA A 215 -14.51 21.47 16.81
C ALA A 215 -15.06 22.32 15.65
N THR A 216 -14.18 22.97 14.91
CA THR A 216 -14.55 23.75 13.72
C THR A 216 -14.93 22.80 12.58
N VAL A 217 -16.14 22.94 12.02
CA VAL A 217 -16.62 22.10 10.91
C VAL A 217 -16.50 22.87 9.59
N LEU A 218 -15.69 22.35 8.67
CA LEU A 218 -15.58 22.82 7.28
C LEU A 218 -16.31 21.81 6.39
N LEU A 219 -17.42 22.25 5.80
CA LEU A 219 -18.16 21.48 4.81
C LEU A 219 -17.80 21.96 3.41
N ASP A 220 -17.06 21.14 2.67
CA ASP A 220 -17.00 21.25 1.22
C ASP A 220 -18.38 20.93 0.63
N ALA A 221 -18.91 21.84 -0.18
CA ALA A 221 -20.17 21.60 -0.89
C ALA A 221 -20.00 20.69 -2.11
N GLY A 222 -18.76 20.45 -2.57
CA GLY A 222 -18.47 19.60 -3.69
C GLY A 222 -18.79 18.12 -3.45
N GLY A 223 -19.33 17.47 -4.49
CA GLY A 223 -19.74 16.07 -4.49
C GLY A 223 -21.06 15.91 -5.23
N GLU A 224 -21.98 15.12 -4.68
CA GLU A 224 -23.31 14.93 -5.27
C GLU A 224 -24.19 16.19 -5.16
N ASP A 225 -24.78 16.62 -6.28
CA ASP A 225 -25.70 17.76 -6.40
C ASP A 225 -27.12 17.48 -5.83
N ARG A 226 -27.23 16.65 -4.79
CA ARG A 226 -28.49 16.40 -4.06
C ARG A 226 -28.87 17.64 -3.21
N PRO A 227 -30.15 17.84 -2.84
CA PRO A 227 -30.53 18.89 -1.89
C PRO A 227 -29.71 18.82 -0.60
N LEU A 228 -29.38 19.96 0.01
CA LEU A 228 -28.58 20.01 1.23
C LEU A 228 -29.47 19.98 2.48
N ASP A 229 -29.19 19.06 3.41
CA ASP A 229 -29.82 19.03 4.73
C ASP A 229 -29.54 20.34 5.51
N LEU A 230 -30.61 21.08 5.83
CA LEU A 230 -30.53 22.34 6.58
C LEU A 230 -29.90 22.17 7.96
N LYS A 231 -30.02 20.98 8.59
CA LYS A 231 -29.33 20.68 9.85
C LYS A 231 -27.83 20.61 9.64
N LEU A 232 -27.37 20.01 8.52
CA LEU A 232 -25.95 19.99 8.19
C LEU A 232 -25.42 21.42 7.92
N LEU A 233 -26.20 22.23 7.21
CA LEU A 233 -25.88 23.64 6.94
C LEU A 233 -25.68 24.46 8.24
N GLN A 234 -26.56 24.29 9.23
CA GLN A 234 -26.51 24.98 10.53
C GLN A 234 -25.40 24.50 11.47
N LEU A 235 -24.97 23.24 11.30
CA LEU A 235 -23.85 22.63 12.04
C LEU A 235 -22.48 23.01 11.44
N ALA A 236 -22.41 23.32 10.15
CA ALA A 236 -21.18 23.76 9.50
C ALA A 236 -20.73 25.13 10.08
N THR A 237 -19.45 25.22 10.46
CA THR A 237 -18.83 26.51 10.81
C THR A 237 -18.54 27.31 9.55
N PHE A 238 -18.05 26.63 8.51
CA PHE A 238 -17.90 27.15 7.15
C PHE A 238 -18.56 26.18 6.17
N ILE A 239 -19.37 26.70 5.26
CA ILE A 239 -19.74 25.98 4.02
C ILE A 239 -18.89 26.56 2.86
N CYS A 240 -18.30 25.66 2.07
CA CYS A 240 -17.27 25.99 1.10
C CYS A 240 -17.65 25.52 -0.32
N PRO A 241 -18.57 26.22 -1.03
CA PRO A 241 -18.85 25.95 -2.43
C PRO A 241 -17.83 26.61 -3.36
N ASN A 242 -17.65 26.07 -4.57
CA ASN A 242 -17.19 26.87 -5.70
C ASN A 242 -18.35 27.67 -6.33
N GLU A 243 -18.04 28.55 -7.28
CA GLU A 243 -19.02 29.38 -8.00
C GLU A 243 -20.20 28.58 -8.57
N GLY A 244 -19.92 27.49 -9.30
CA GLY A 244 -20.96 26.66 -9.90
C GLY A 244 -21.79 25.89 -8.86
N GLU A 245 -21.16 25.40 -7.79
CA GLU A 245 -21.85 24.77 -6.66
C GLU A 245 -22.76 25.75 -5.92
N LEU A 246 -22.32 27.00 -5.71
CA LEU A 246 -23.13 28.06 -5.12
C LEU A 246 -24.37 28.35 -5.97
N GLY A 247 -24.21 28.47 -7.29
CA GLY A 247 -25.31 28.65 -8.22
C GLY A 247 -26.31 27.50 -8.18
N ARG A 248 -25.84 26.24 -8.12
CA ARG A 248 -26.71 25.05 -8.02
C ARG A 248 -27.42 24.92 -6.68
N LEU A 249 -26.75 25.27 -5.57
CA LEU A 249 -27.36 25.26 -4.22
C LEU A 249 -28.44 26.32 -4.04
N THR A 250 -28.29 27.48 -4.68
CA THR A 250 -29.15 28.66 -4.47
C THR A 250 -30.19 28.87 -5.58
N GLY A 251 -29.96 28.31 -6.77
CA GLY A 251 -30.73 28.61 -7.98
C GLY A 251 -30.51 30.04 -8.51
N LEU A 252 -29.49 30.75 -8.00
CA LEU A 252 -29.17 32.13 -8.36
C LEU A 252 -27.97 32.20 -9.31
N PRO A 253 -27.90 33.23 -10.18
CA PRO A 253 -26.71 33.48 -10.99
C PRO A 253 -25.51 33.82 -10.10
N THR A 254 -24.29 33.66 -10.62
CA THR A 254 -23.03 33.81 -9.85
C THR A 254 -21.88 34.45 -10.64
N GLU A 255 -22.14 34.97 -11.84
CA GLU A 255 -21.11 35.43 -12.77
C GLU A 255 -20.33 36.67 -12.29
N THR A 256 -20.89 37.48 -11.39
CA THR A 256 -20.29 38.72 -10.85
C THR A 256 -20.18 38.71 -9.33
N ASN A 257 -19.23 39.49 -8.78
CA ASN A 257 -19.02 39.59 -7.33
C ASN A 257 -20.28 40.00 -6.56
N TYR A 258 -21.17 40.80 -7.16
CA TYR A 258 -22.47 41.15 -6.59
C TYR A 258 -23.40 39.93 -6.51
N GLN A 259 -23.54 39.18 -7.62
CA GLN A 259 -24.36 37.97 -7.67
C GLN A 259 -23.85 36.88 -6.71
N VAL A 260 -22.54 36.67 -6.63
CA VAL A 260 -21.89 35.77 -5.65
C VAL A 260 -22.26 36.15 -4.23
N LEU A 261 -22.23 37.45 -3.89
CA LEU A 261 -22.58 37.93 -2.56
C LEU A 261 -24.07 37.71 -2.23
N GLU A 262 -24.98 38.00 -3.17
CA GLU A 262 -26.42 37.76 -2.96
C GLU A 262 -26.75 36.26 -2.84
N ALA A 263 -26.11 35.39 -3.63
CA ALA A 263 -26.24 33.94 -3.49
C ALA A 263 -25.70 33.44 -2.14
N ALA A 264 -24.55 33.95 -1.68
CA ALA A 264 -24.01 33.62 -0.37
C ALA A 264 -24.90 34.09 0.79
N LYS A 265 -25.54 35.26 0.67
CA LYS A 265 -26.54 35.76 1.64
C LYS A 265 -27.78 34.86 1.72
N LEU A 266 -28.21 34.26 0.60
CA LEU A 266 -29.31 33.29 0.64
C LEU A 266 -28.93 32.06 1.47
N LEU A 267 -27.73 31.49 1.30
CA LEU A 267 -27.25 30.40 2.15
C LEU A 267 -27.16 30.79 3.64
N GLN A 268 -26.75 32.02 3.97
CA GLN A 268 -26.80 32.50 5.36
C GLN A 268 -28.24 32.58 5.90
N LYS A 269 -29.17 33.08 5.10
CA LYS A 269 -30.61 33.14 5.45
C LYS A 269 -31.20 31.75 5.71
N ASP A 270 -30.74 30.73 4.97
CA ASP A 270 -31.16 29.34 5.13
C ASP A 270 -30.44 28.62 6.31
N GLY A 271 -29.46 29.28 6.93
CA GLY A 271 -28.84 28.86 8.21
C GLY A 271 -27.32 28.70 8.20
N ALA A 272 -26.62 29.03 7.12
CA ALA A 272 -25.15 29.00 7.10
C ALA A 272 -24.57 30.09 8.01
N ARG A 273 -23.50 29.77 8.75
CA ARG A 273 -22.78 30.77 9.56
C ARG A 273 -21.82 31.58 8.72
N ASN A 274 -20.80 30.91 8.17
CA ASN A 274 -19.81 31.52 7.28
C ASN A 274 -19.88 30.82 5.91
N VAL A 275 -19.94 31.59 4.83
CA VAL A 275 -20.01 31.09 3.45
C VAL A 275 -18.73 31.48 2.72
N LEU A 276 -17.93 30.50 2.33
CA LEU A 276 -16.65 30.68 1.67
C LEU A 276 -16.70 30.20 0.22
N VAL A 277 -16.84 31.13 -0.71
CA VAL A 277 -16.98 30.84 -2.13
C VAL A 277 -15.61 30.88 -2.80
N THR A 278 -15.18 29.77 -3.41
CA THR A 278 -13.97 29.74 -4.26
C THR A 278 -14.32 30.07 -5.72
N LEU A 279 -13.67 31.09 -6.29
CA LEU A 279 -13.98 31.71 -7.59
C LEU A 279 -12.89 31.47 -8.65
N GLY A 280 -12.12 30.39 -8.50
CA GLY A 280 -11.04 30.02 -9.41
C GLY A 280 -10.00 31.13 -9.57
N ALA A 281 -9.78 31.58 -10.80
CA ALA A 281 -8.86 32.67 -11.12
C ALA A 281 -9.25 34.04 -10.52
N ARG A 282 -10.47 34.21 -9.97
CA ARG A 282 -10.89 35.41 -9.22
C ARG A 282 -10.62 35.30 -7.70
N GLY A 283 -9.92 34.25 -7.26
CA GLY A 283 -9.61 34.04 -5.85
C GLY A 283 -10.79 33.50 -5.05
N ALA A 284 -11.15 34.13 -3.94
CA ALA A 284 -12.24 33.69 -3.06
C ALA A 284 -12.94 34.83 -2.30
N MET A 285 -14.17 34.57 -1.87
CA MET A 285 -14.98 35.46 -1.02
C MET A 285 -15.42 34.72 0.25
N LEU A 286 -15.14 35.29 1.43
CA LEU A 286 -15.71 34.85 2.70
C LEU A 286 -16.77 35.85 3.17
N LEU A 287 -18.03 35.44 3.18
CA LEU A 287 -19.11 36.13 3.90
C LEU A 287 -19.15 35.54 5.33
N LYS A 288 -18.76 36.35 6.32
CA LYS A 288 -18.70 35.92 7.73
C LYS A 288 -20.07 35.95 8.39
N ASP A 289 -20.19 35.19 9.48
CA ASP A 289 -21.25 35.40 10.47
C ASP A 289 -21.23 36.87 10.94
N GLY A 290 -22.40 37.51 11.00
CA GLY A 290 -22.54 38.96 11.18
C GLY A 290 -22.51 39.83 9.91
N GLY A 291 -22.22 39.27 8.73
CA GLY A 291 -22.43 39.94 7.42
C GLY A 291 -21.23 40.69 6.83
N ASP A 292 -20.11 40.79 7.55
CA ASP A 292 -18.83 41.27 7.02
C ASP A 292 -18.34 40.39 5.86
N VAL A 293 -17.74 41.01 4.83
CA VAL A 293 -17.18 40.30 3.67
C VAL A 293 -15.66 40.47 3.60
N ILE A 294 -14.93 39.38 3.40
CA ILE A 294 -13.50 39.38 3.08
C ILE A 294 -13.32 38.86 1.65
N TRP A 295 -12.70 39.65 0.79
CA TRP A 295 -12.23 39.21 -0.53
C TRP A 295 -10.76 38.82 -0.44
N GLN A 296 -10.41 37.71 -1.08
CA GLN A 296 -9.05 37.23 -1.23
C GLN A 296 -8.73 37.12 -2.71
N GLU A 297 -7.86 38.01 -3.20
CA GLU A 297 -7.33 37.97 -4.56
C GLU A 297 -6.59 36.64 -4.85
N PRO A 298 -6.53 36.20 -6.12
CA PRO A 298 -5.75 35.03 -6.51
C PRO A 298 -4.27 35.21 -6.17
N LYS A 299 -3.55 34.09 -5.97
CA LYS A 299 -2.10 34.09 -5.82
C LYS A 299 -1.40 33.76 -7.15
N PRO A 300 -0.18 34.27 -7.40
CA PRO A 300 0.56 33.95 -8.61
C PRO A 300 0.76 32.44 -8.78
N VAL A 301 0.49 31.93 -9.98
CA VAL A 301 0.72 30.52 -10.33
C VAL A 301 2.23 30.33 -10.58
N PRO A 302 2.92 29.39 -9.91
CA PRO A 302 4.33 29.12 -10.16
C PRO A 302 4.57 28.75 -11.63
N GLY A 303 5.48 29.47 -12.29
CA GLY A 303 5.77 29.26 -13.71
C GLY A 303 4.70 29.81 -14.69
N GLU A 304 3.75 30.62 -14.20
CA GLU A 304 2.77 31.40 -14.95
C GLU A 304 1.81 30.60 -15.87
N ASN A 305 1.82 29.26 -15.79
CA ASN A 305 1.00 28.39 -16.63
C ASN A 305 0.11 27.48 -15.78
N VAL A 306 -1.19 27.48 -16.07
CA VAL A 306 -2.14 26.49 -15.55
C VAL A 306 -2.02 25.22 -16.39
N VAL A 307 -1.78 24.09 -15.74
CA VAL A 307 -1.56 22.77 -16.36
C VAL A 307 -2.77 21.87 -16.14
N ASP A 308 -3.31 21.82 -14.93
CA ASP A 308 -4.48 21.01 -14.56
C ASP A 308 -5.15 21.66 -13.34
N SER A 309 -6.48 21.81 -13.36
CA SER A 309 -7.22 22.41 -12.25
C SER A 309 -7.71 21.39 -11.20
N THR A 310 -7.48 20.09 -11.45
CA THR A 310 -7.86 18.98 -10.58
C THR A 310 -7.30 19.14 -9.16
N ALA A 311 -8.13 18.85 -8.15
CA ALA A 311 -7.82 18.96 -6.72
C ALA A 311 -7.39 20.35 -6.20
N ALA A 312 -7.37 21.43 -7.01
CA ALA A 312 -7.02 22.77 -6.53
C ALA A 312 -8.01 23.27 -5.46
N GLY A 313 -9.30 22.96 -5.62
CA GLY A 313 -10.33 23.23 -4.61
C GLY A 313 -10.15 22.42 -3.31
N ASP A 314 -9.68 21.19 -3.41
CA ASP A 314 -9.38 20.31 -2.26
C ASP A 314 -8.17 20.84 -1.47
N ALA A 315 -7.10 21.21 -2.17
CA ALA A 315 -5.90 21.81 -1.56
C ALA A 315 -6.22 23.14 -0.87
N PHE A 316 -7.07 24.00 -1.46
CA PHE A 316 -7.54 25.23 -0.82
C PHE A 316 -8.27 24.95 0.50
N ARG A 317 -9.19 23.98 0.51
CA ARG A 317 -9.98 23.61 1.71
C ARG A 317 -9.10 22.96 2.79
N ALA A 318 -8.16 22.12 2.39
CA ALA A 318 -7.15 21.53 3.27
C ALA A 318 -6.22 22.57 3.90
N ALA A 319 -5.71 23.52 3.09
CA ALA A 319 -4.87 24.62 3.55
C ALA A 319 -5.60 25.53 4.54
N LEU A 320 -6.89 25.82 4.31
CA LEU A 320 -7.74 26.53 5.25
C LEU A 320 -7.87 25.76 6.58
N ALA A 321 -8.10 24.45 6.54
CA ALA A 321 -8.19 23.62 7.74
C ALA A 321 -6.88 23.62 8.54
N VAL A 322 -5.72 23.54 7.87
CA VAL A 322 -4.40 23.68 8.49
C VAL A 322 -4.22 25.06 9.11
N ALA A 323 -4.56 26.14 8.41
CA ALA A 323 -4.44 27.50 8.92
C ALA A 323 -5.34 27.77 10.14
N LEU A 324 -6.56 27.22 10.16
CA LEU A 324 -7.47 27.29 11.30
C LEU A 324 -7.01 26.39 12.48
N PHE A 325 -6.31 25.29 12.19
CA PHE A 325 -5.65 24.48 13.22
C PHE A 325 -4.43 25.18 13.83
N GLU A 326 -3.73 25.99 13.03
CA GLU A 326 -2.56 26.80 13.42
C GLU A 326 -2.92 28.20 13.99
N ASP A 327 -4.21 28.47 14.31
CA ASP A 327 -4.70 29.75 14.85
C ASP A 327 -4.38 31.00 13.99
N LEU A 328 -4.24 30.82 12.67
CA LEU A 328 -4.03 31.96 11.77
C LEU A 328 -5.32 32.80 11.64
N SER A 329 -5.16 34.12 11.55
CA SER A 329 -6.28 35.03 11.27
C SER A 329 -6.91 34.71 9.91
N LEU A 330 -8.22 34.94 9.77
CA LEU A 330 -8.97 34.58 8.55
C LEU A 330 -8.32 35.13 7.26
N GLN A 331 -7.80 36.36 7.27
CA GLN A 331 -7.09 36.93 6.12
C GLN A 331 -5.83 36.13 5.76
N ARG A 332 -5.04 35.71 6.75
CA ARG A 332 -3.84 34.88 6.53
C ARG A 332 -4.20 33.46 6.11
N ALA A 333 -5.27 32.91 6.68
CA ALA A 333 -5.78 31.58 6.33
C ALA A 333 -6.29 31.51 4.89
N LEU A 334 -7.03 32.54 4.43
CA LEU A 334 -7.47 32.67 3.04
C LEU A 334 -6.29 32.87 2.08
N SER A 335 -5.31 33.71 2.42
CA SER A 335 -4.10 33.92 1.61
C SER A 335 -3.26 32.64 1.46
N PHE A 336 -3.09 31.88 2.56
CA PHE A 336 -2.42 30.58 2.54
C PHE A 336 -3.21 29.53 1.72
N ALA A 337 -4.53 29.53 1.82
CA ALA A 337 -5.39 28.67 1.00
C ALA A 337 -5.32 29.00 -0.49
N ALA A 338 -5.34 30.29 -0.85
CA ALA A 338 -5.17 30.76 -2.22
C ALA A 338 -3.79 30.38 -2.79
N ALA A 339 -2.72 30.49 -1.98
CA ALA A 339 -1.38 30.05 -2.36
C ALA A 339 -1.33 28.53 -2.62
N ALA A 340 -1.97 27.71 -1.77
CA ALA A 340 -2.03 26.26 -1.98
C ALA A 340 -2.75 25.89 -3.29
N GLY A 341 -3.86 26.55 -3.60
CA GLY A 341 -4.57 26.40 -4.88
C GLY A 341 -3.69 26.81 -6.08
N ALA A 342 -2.98 27.94 -5.98
CA ALA A 342 -2.09 28.42 -7.04
C ALA A 342 -0.91 27.48 -7.32
N VAL A 343 -0.37 26.80 -6.32
CA VAL A 343 0.68 25.78 -6.53
C VAL A 343 0.13 24.53 -7.22
N VAL A 344 -1.05 24.02 -6.82
CA VAL A 344 -1.66 22.83 -7.46
C VAL A 344 -1.83 23.04 -8.95
N VAL A 345 -2.41 24.17 -9.36
CA VAL A 345 -2.77 24.38 -10.78
C VAL A 345 -1.57 24.40 -11.74
N SER A 346 -0.34 24.52 -11.23
CA SER A 346 0.91 24.44 -12.02
C SER A 346 1.34 23.01 -12.40
N ARG A 347 0.60 21.97 -11.99
CA ARG A 347 1.00 20.55 -12.08
C ARG A 347 -0.18 19.67 -12.46
N ALA A 348 0.09 18.53 -13.10
CA ALA A 348 -0.93 17.57 -13.52
C ALA A 348 -1.29 16.54 -12.43
N GLY A 349 -2.57 16.16 -12.36
CA GLY A 349 -3.12 15.09 -11.52
C GLY A 349 -3.54 15.53 -10.11
N ALA A 350 -4.37 14.72 -9.44
CA ALA A 350 -4.91 15.02 -8.11
C ALA A 350 -3.84 14.92 -6.98
N VAL A 351 -3.76 13.78 -6.28
CA VAL A 351 -2.77 13.53 -5.22
C VAL A 351 -1.31 13.82 -5.62
N PRO A 352 -0.86 13.60 -6.87
CA PRO A 352 0.49 13.99 -7.30
C PRO A 352 0.77 15.50 -7.28
N ALA A 353 -0.20 16.36 -7.58
CA ALA A 353 0.00 17.82 -7.61
C ALA A 353 -0.08 18.49 -6.23
N LEU A 354 -0.67 17.83 -5.23
CA LEU A 354 -0.89 18.41 -3.89
C LEU A 354 0.42 18.89 -3.25
N PRO A 355 0.51 20.18 -2.84
CA PRO A 355 1.77 20.81 -2.50
C PRO A 355 2.24 20.47 -1.09
N TRP A 356 3.54 20.54 -0.90
CA TRP A 356 4.16 20.53 0.41
C TRP A 356 4.19 21.94 1.01
N ARG A 357 4.17 22.01 2.35
CA ARG A 357 4.16 23.28 3.10
C ARG A 357 5.19 24.30 2.62
N HIS A 358 6.42 23.87 2.35
CA HIS A 358 7.51 24.75 1.92
C HIS A 358 7.27 25.40 0.53
N GLU A 359 6.48 24.76 -0.33
CA GLU A 359 6.13 25.28 -1.66
C GLU A 359 5.07 26.39 -1.55
N VAL A 360 4.14 26.24 -0.62
CA VAL A 360 3.07 27.22 -0.36
C VAL A 360 3.58 28.42 0.44
N ASP A 361 4.44 28.19 1.44
CA ASP A 361 5.03 29.27 2.25
C ASP A 361 5.79 30.30 1.38
N GLY A 362 6.44 29.85 0.30
CA GLY A 362 7.13 30.72 -0.67
C GLY A 362 6.24 31.50 -1.64
N VAL A 363 4.97 31.08 -1.83
CA VAL A 363 3.96 31.82 -2.62
C VAL A 363 3.11 32.74 -1.72
N SER A 364 3.02 32.44 -0.42
CA SER A 364 2.32 33.28 0.55
C SER A 364 3.09 34.55 0.96
N SER A 365 4.39 34.63 0.66
CA SER A 365 5.28 35.72 1.08
C SER A 365 5.30 36.91 0.11
N ASP A 366 4.19 37.63 -0.02
CA ASP A 366 4.15 38.91 -0.75
C ASP A 366 4.31 40.11 0.20
N SER A 367 5.43 40.82 0.00
CA SER A 367 5.53 42.29 0.00
C SER A 367 4.40 43.11 0.67
N HIS A 368 4.53 43.32 1.98
CA HIS A 368 4.11 44.58 2.61
C HIS A 368 5.31 45.23 3.28
N SER A 369 5.73 46.37 2.73
CA SER A 369 6.81 47.19 3.25
C SER A 369 6.39 47.83 4.58
N ILE A 370 6.95 47.37 5.69
CA ILE A 370 7.06 48.19 6.90
C ILE A 370 8.46 48.76 6.91
N SER A 371 8.54 50.04 6.54
CA SER A 371 9.73 50.85 6.69
C SER A 371 9.95 51.18 8.16
N GLU A 372 11.09 50.77 8.73
CA GLU A 372 11.74 51.61 9.74
C GLU A 372 13.26 51.39 9.74
N ASN A 373 13.99 52.51 9.74
CA ASN A 373 15.45 52.53 9.66
C ASN A 373 16.07 52.11 11.00
N GLN A 374 17.19 51.37 10.95
CA GLN A 374 18.43 51.91 11.53
C GLN A 374 19.73 51.24 11.05
N SER A 375 20.57 52.07 10.42
CA SER A 375 22.03 52.09 10.45
C SER A 375 22.82 50.80 10.23
N GLU A 376 23.37 50.70 9.01
CA GLU A 376 24.72 50.25 8.67
C GLU A 376 25.67 49.80 9.79
N LYS A 377 26.30 48.63 9.59
CA LYS A 377 27.74 48.47 9.81
C LYS A 377 28.30 47.39 8.88
N ASN A 378 29.21 47.79 7.99
CA ASN A 378 30.03 46.89 7.20
C ASN A 378 30.90 46.01 8.09
N SER A 379 31.07 44.72 7.75
CA SER A 379 32.33 44.23 7.16
C SER A 379 32.51 42.70 7.20
N SER A 380 33.28 42.21 6.22
CA SER A 380 34.00 40.92 6.18
C SER A 380 33.18 39.62 6.07
N ALA A 381 33.53 38.84 5.06
CA ALA A 381 33.12 37.45 4.92
C ALA A 381 33.94 36.54 5.86
N SER A 382 33.29 35.52 6.42
CA SER A 382 33.97 34.33 6.91
C SER A 382 33.03 33.13 6.82
N ALA A 383 33.48 32.07 6.16
CA ALA A 383 32.82 30.78 6.26
C ALA A 383 33.09 30.19 7.64
N CYS A 384 32.05 29.78 8.37
CA CYS A 384 32.23 28.99 9.59
C CYS A 384 31.10 27.96 9.75
N SER A 385 31.49 26.79 10.26
CA SER A 385 30.68 25.59 10.38
C SER A 385 29.62 25.66 11.48
N THR A 386 28.37 25.31 11.17
CA THR A 386 27.34 25.01 12.16
C THR A 386 27.47 23.59 12.71
N THR A 387 28.49 23.38 13.55
CA THR A 387 28.52 22.26 14.50
C THR A 387 27.62 22.56 15.70
N GLY A 388 26.61 21.72 15.90
CA GLY A 388 25.95 21.55 17.20
C GLY A 388 24.55 22.14 17.33
N LEU A 389 23.53 21.26 17.31
CA LEU A 389 22.31 21.35 18.14
C LEU A 389 21.47 20.07 18.00
N TYR A 390 21.89 18.99 18.67
CA TYR A 390 21.00 17.93 19.17
C TYR A 390 21.75 17.13 20.24
N ASN A 391 21.74 17.64 21.48
CA ASN A 391 22.25 16.93 22.63
C ASN A 391 21.39 17.25 23.86
N ALA A 392 20.31 16.50 24.05
CA ALA A 392 19.48 16.54 25.25
C ALA A 392 18.84 15.16 25.49
N ALA A 393 19.23 14.54 26.62
CA ALA A 393 18.61 13.44 27.36
C ALA A 393 17.60 12.52 26.62
N ASN A 394 18.01 11.27 26.36
CA ASN A 394 17.07 10.18 26.09
C ASN A 394 16.91 9.31 27.37
N PRO A 395 15.69 9.06 27.88
CA PRO A 395 15.50 8.33 29.13
C PRO A 395 15.91 6.85 29.03
N SER A 396 16.55 6.34 30.09
CA SER A 396 16.87 4.93 30.28
C SER A 396 15.61 4.04 30.35
N GLY A 397 15.64 2.82 29.77
CA GLY A 397 14.62 1.83 30.15
C GLY A 397 14.58 0.45 29.47
N LEU A 398 14.85 0.31 28.17
CA LEU A 398 14.33 -0.87 27.43
C LEU A 398 15.26 -1.57 26.43
N LEU A 399 16.51 -1.14 26.25
CA LEU A 399 17.50 -1.84 25.40
C LEU A 399 18.81 -2.07 26.16
N GLY A 400 18.90 -3.23 26.81
CA GLY A 400 20.09 -3.64 27.56
C GLY A 400 21.23 -4.11 26.66
N GLY A 401 22.28 -3.30 26.58
CA GLY A 401 23.67 -3.74 26.39
C GLY A 401 24.13 -4.15 24.98
N GLY A 402 24.92 -3.26 24.37
CA GLY A 402 25.89 -3.62 23.34
C GLY A 402 25.41 -3.54 21.89
N ASP A 403 26.15 -2.75 21.11
CA ASP A 403 26.21 -2.70 19.65
C ASP A 403 24.98 -2.20 18.88
N GLY A 404 25.23 -1.33 17.90
CA GLY A 404 24.20 -0.77 17.02
C GLY A 404 23.60 -1.81 16.07
N LEU A 405 22.53 -1.42 15.36
CA LEU A 405 21.91 -2.26 14.33
C LEU A 405 22.95 -2.66 13.28
N THR A 406 23.17 -3.98 13.13
CA THR A 406 24.05 -4.56 12.11
C THR A 406 23.24 -4.96 10.87
N PHE A 407 23.74 -4.61 9.69
CA PHE A 407 23.10 -4.82 8.40
C PHE A 407 23.96 -5.66 7.45
N ALA A 408 23.32 -6.23 6.42
CA ALA A 408 24.01 -6.79 5.26
C ALA A 408 23.34 -6.33 3.97
N SER A 409 24.09 -6.30 2.87
CA SER A 409 23.59 -5.89 1.56
C SER A 409 24.18 -6.75 0.44
N ARG A 410 23.46 -6.85 -0.68
CA ARG A 410 24.03 -7.33 -1.95
C ARG A 410 24.93 -6.25 -2.54
N LEU A 411 25.97 -6.61 -3.31
CA LEU A 411 26.83 -5.61 -3.97
C LEU A 411 26.05 -4.72 -4.96
N ASN A 412 25.04 -5.27 -5.64
CA ASN A 412 24.19 -4.53 -6.59
C ASN A 412 23.43 -3.34 -5.99
N SER A 413 23.23 -3.27 -4.67
CA SER A 413 22.58 -2.12 -4.02
C SER A 413 23.37 -0.82 -4.20
N MET A 414 24.65 -0.90 -4.62
CA MET A 414 25.58 0.22 -4.74
C MET A 414 26.12 0.42 -6.16
N THR A 415 25.41 -0.05 -7.19
CA THR A 415 25.77 0.22 -8.61
C THR A 415 25.15 1.50 -9.15
N ALA A 416 24.24 2.15 -8.40
CA ALA A 416 23.69 3.47 -8.71
C ALA A 416 24.54 4.60 -8.09
N ARG A 417 24.29 5.84 -8.49
CA ARG A 417 24.94 7.06 -7.96
C ARG A 417 26.47 6.94 -7.89
N LEU A 418 27.11 6.63 -9.02
CA LEU A 418 28.59 6.53 -9.11
C LEU A 418 29.27 7.90 -8.95
N ASP A 419 28.53 9.01 -9.06
CA ASP A 419 28.97 10.35 -8.66
C ASP A 419 29.39 10.46 -7.19
N LEU A 420 28.93 9.54 -6.34
CA LEU A 420 29.29 9.44 -4.92
C LEU A 420 30.41 8.41 -4.64
N TRP A 421 31.08 7.89 -5.67
CA TRP A 421 32.08 6.83 -5.51
C TRP A 421 33.15 6.83 -6.62
N ASP A 422 34.40 7.01 -6.18
CA ASP A 422 35.60 7.14 -7.00
C ASP A 422 36.32 5.80 -7.28
N GLY A 423 36.22 4.82 -6.39
CA GLY A 423 36.95 3.54 -6.49
C GLY A 423 36.41 2.50 -7.49
N GLY A 424 35.72 2.94 -8.55
CA GLY A 424 35.29 2.09 -9.68
C GLY A 424 34.18 1.06 -9.41
N THR A 425 33.80 0.31 -10.44
CA THR A 425 32.66 -0.63 -10.44
C THR A 425 33.06 -2.11 -10.36
N SER A 426 34.35 -2.41 -10.16
CA SER A 426 34.82 -3.79 -9.93
C SER A 426 34.25 -4.36 -8.64
N THR A 427 34.29 -5.69 -8.48
CA THR A 427 33.79 -6.35 -7.26
C THR A 427 34.51 -5.86 -6.01
N ALA A 428 35.83 -5.70 -6.06
CA ALA A 428 36.62 -5.09 -4.98
C ALA A 428 36.23 -3.63 -4.71
N GLY A 429 35.99 -2.82 -5.76
CA GLY A 429 35.51 -1.44 -5.63
C GLY A 429 34.13 -1.37 -4.94
N LEU A 430 33.20 -2.26 -5.30
CA LEU A 430 31.88 -2.32 -4.66
C LEU A 430 31.95 -2.77 -3.19
N ILE A 431 32.89 -3.65 -2.82
CA ILE A 431 33.17 -4.01 -1.41
C ILE A 431 33.68 -2.78 -0.66
N ALA A 432 34.71 -2.10 -1.18
CA ALA A 432 35.28 -0.91 -0.55
C ALA A 432 34.26 0.24 -0.41
N ARG A 433 33.36 0.38 -1.39
CA ARG A 433 32.21 1.30 -1.32
C ARG A 433 31.28 0.97 -0.16
N GLN A 434 30.98 -0.31 0.03
CA GLN A 434 30.11 -0.78 1.11
C GLN A 434 30.78 -0.67 2.50
N GLY A 435 32.11 -0.76 2.59
CA GLY A 435 32.85 -0.52 3.83
C GLY A 435 32.68 0.89 4.42
N ARG A 436 32.32 1.89 3.58
CA ARG A 436 32.01 3.26 4.05
C ARG A 436 30.65 3.36 4.77
N ILE A 437 29.83 2.30 4.81
CA ILE A 437 28.45 2.33 5.33
C ILE A 437 28.42 1.97 6.83
N LYS A 438 28.10 2.96 7.68
CA LYS A 438 27.98 2.78 9.13
C LYS A 438 26.94 1.70 9.49
N GLY A 439 27.38 0.65 10.19
CA GLY A 439 26.54 -0.46 10.64
C GLY A 439 26.40 -1.63 9.66
N LEU A 440 26.94 -1.53 8.44
CA LEU A 440 27.04 -2.68 7.56
C LEU A 440 28.17 -3.62 8.05
N SER A 441 27.86 -4.89 8.26
CA SER A 441 28.83 -5.89 8.75
C SER A 441 29.11 -7.02 7.76
N SER A 442 28.24 -7.21 6.77
CA SER A 442 28.36 -8.31 5.81
C SER A 442 27.86 -7.95 4.41
N VAL A 443 28.39 -8.62 3.39
CA VAL A 443 27.93 -8.47 2.00
C VAL A 443 27.55 -9.82 1.38
N PHE A 444 26.62 -9.78 0.41
CA PHE A 444 26.21 -10.93 -0.38
C PHE A 444 26.67 -10.77 -1.83
N PHE A 445 27.29 -11.83 -2.38
CA PHE A 445 27.76 -11.88 -3.76
C PHE A 445 26.76 -12.60 -4.66
N ASN A 446 26.71 -12.25 -5.94
CA ASN A 446 26.03 -13.03 -6.95
C ASN A 446 27.06 -13.88 -7.73
N TYR A 447 26.88 -15.20 -7.80
CA TYR A 447 27.67 -16.08 -8.67
C TYR A 447 26.85 -16.50 -9.90
N PRO A 448 27.37 -16.41 -11.14
CA PRO A 448 28.74 -16.03 -11.52
C PRO A 448 29.00 -14.52 -11.57
N GLN A 449 27.96 -13.67 -11.55
CA GLN A 449 28.02 -12.25 -11.94
C GLN A 449 29.14 -11.41 -11.29
N HIS A 450 29.45 -11.62 -10.00
CA HIS A 450 30.44 -10.84 -9.25
C HIS A 450 31.77 -11.57 -9.03
N LEU A 451 31.87 -12.84 -9.42
CA LEU A 451 32.94 -13.72 -8.94
C LEU A 451 33.63 -14.51 -10.06
N LYS A 452 32.99 -14.67 -11.21
CA LYS A 452 33.57 -15.40 -12.33
C LYS A 452 34.70 -14.58 -12.96
N GLY A 453 35.92 -15.07 -12.81
CA GLY A 453 37.14 -14.40 -13.30
C GLY A 453 37.82 -13.50 -12.29
N GLU A 454 37.25 -13.36 -11.09
CA GLU A 454 37.90 -12.67 -9.96
C GLU A 454 38.91 -13.59 -9.26
N ASP A 455 39.83 -13.00 -8.50
CA ASP A 455 40.72 -13.71 -7.59
C ASP A 455 40.11 -13.73 -6.17
N PRO A 456 39.86 -14.91 -5.57
CA PRO A 456 39.35 -15.02 -4.20
C PRO A 456 40.23 -14.35 -3.15
N GLU A 457 41.55 -14.34 -3.31
CA GLU A 457 42.49 -13.77 -2.32
C GLU A 457 42.39 -12.23 -2.33
N VAL A 458 42.26 -11.63 -3.51
CA VAL A 458 42.00 -10.19 -3.68
C VAL A 458 40.66 -9.79 -3.05
N LEU A 459 39.61 -10.60 -3.24
CA LEU A 459 38.30 -10.32 -2.65
C LEU A 459 38.27 -10.54 -1.12
N GLN A 460 39.00 -11.52 -0.59
CA GLN A 460 39.21 -11.67 0.85
C GLN A 460 39.90 -10.44 1.44
N GLN A 461 40.96 -9.95 0.81
CA GLN A 461 41.67 -8.76 1.28
C GLN A 461 40.77 -7.52 1.24
N ALA A 462 40.02 -7.31 0.15
CA ALA A 462 39.07 -6.19 0.04
C ALA A 462 37.97 -6.24 1.13
N LEU A 463 37.52 -7.44 1.52
CA LEU A 463 36.57 -7.61 2.65
C LEU A 463 37.22 -7.24 3.99
N LEU A 464 38.46 -7.67 4.24
CA LEU A 464 39.21 -7.33 5.44
C LEU A 464 39.47 -5.82 5.55
N ASP A 465 39.93 -5.19 4.48
CA ASP A 465 40.21 -3.74 4.42
C ASP A 465 38.93 -2.90 4.64
N ALA A 466 37.78 -3.41 4.17
CA ALA A 466 36.47 -2.80 4.37
C ALA A 466 35.82 -3.13 5.74
N ASN A 467 36.44 -3.97 6.57
CA ASN A 467 35.88 -4.53 7.81
C ASN A 467 34.52 -5.22 7.61
N LEU A 468 34.37 -5.94 6.50
CA LEU A 468 33.17 -6.66 6.08
C LEU A 468 33.39 -8.18 6.07
N THR A 469 32.29 -8.92 6.22
CA THR A 469 32.27 -10.39 6.13
C THR A 469 31.38 -10.87 4.98
N THR A 470 31.57 -12.09 4.49
CA THR A 470 30.63 -12.66 3.51
C THR A 470 29.44 -13.27 4.22
N GLY A 471 28.23 -12.79 3.90
CA GLY A 471 27.01 -13.34 4.46
C GLY A 471 26.49 -14.56 3.70
N ALA A 472 26.48 -14.50 2.36
CA ALA A 472 26.06 -15.58 1.48
C ALA A 472 26.56 -15.39 0.04
N VAL A 473 26.61 -16.48 -0.73
CA VAL A 473 26.74 -16.46 -2.20
C VAL A 473 25.39 -16.81 -2.82
N CYS A 474 24.82 -15.89 -3.60
CA CYS A 474 23.55 -16.04 -4.31
C CYS A 474 23.80 -16.53 -5.75
N MET A 475 23.25 -17.68 -6.11
CA MET A 475 23.30 -18.20 -7.48
C MET A 475 22.41 -17.38 -8.41
N ARG A 476 22.91 -17.13 -9.63
CA ARG A 476 22.16 -16.66 -10.79
C ARG A 476 22.50 -17.58 -11.96
N PHE A 477 21.55 -18.33 -12.50
CA PHE A 477 21.85 -19.16 -13.67
C PHE A 477 22.05 -18.29 -14.92
N PRO A 478 22.99 -18.62 -15.83
CA PRO A 478 23.22 -17.86 -17.05
C PRO A 478 21.99 -17.83 -17.96
N GLU A 479 21.86 -16.80 -18.78
CA GLU A 479 20.72 -16.57 -19.68
C GLU A 479 20.41 -17.77 -20.61
N TRP A 480 21.42 -18.52 -21.06
CA TRP A 480 21.21 -19.70 -21.90
C TRP A 480 20.45 -20.85 -21.19
N MET A 481 20.43 -20.86 -19.85
CA MET A 481 19.57 -21.74 -19.05
C MET A 481 18.12 -21.23 -18.93
N GLY A 482 17.77 -20.14 -19.62
CA GLY A 482 16.46 -19.45 -19.66
C GLY A 482 15.24 -20.28 -20.08
N ARG A 483 15.38 -21.60 -20.30
CA ARG A 483 14.28 -22.57 -20.51
C ARG A 483 14.20 -23.63 -19.40
N GLY A 484 14.94 -23.39 -18.31
CA GLY A 484 15.02 -24.23 -17.13
C GLY A 484 16.46 -24.60 -16.78
N ALA A 485 16.77 -24.61 -15.50
CA ALA A 485 18.05 -25.04 -14.95
C ALA A 485 17.89 -26.41 -14.26
N PHE A 486 17.36 -26.45 -13.04
CA PHE A 486 17.17 -27.71 -12.30
C PHE A 486 15.93 -28.50 -12.77
N THR A 487 14.96 -27.82 -13.37
CA THR A 487 13.72 -28.42 -13.90
C THR A 487 13.86 -29.00 -15.32
N ASN A 488 14.93 -28.61 -16.04
CA ASN A 488 15.07 -28.75 -17.49
C ASN A 488 14.86 -30.20 -17.94
N PRO A 489 14.08 -30.50 -18.99
CA PRO A 489 13.94 -31.86 -19.49
C PRO A 489 15.27 -32.47 -19.94
N ASN A 490 16.20 -31.68 -20.48
CA ASN A 490 17.51 -32.15 -20.89
C ASN A 490 18.45 -32.34 -19.68
N SER A 491 18.91 -33.59 -19.48
CA SER A 491 19.80 -33.94 -18.37
C SER A 491 21.20 -33.34 -18.48
N SER A 492 21.69 -32.96 -19.67
CA SER A 492 22.97 -32.24 -19.77
C SER A 492 22.89 -30.83 -19.18
N VAL A 493 21.78 -30.12 -19.42
CA VAL A 493 21.53 -28.78 -18.86
C VAL A 493 21.40 -28.84 -17.34
N ARG A 494 20.66 -29.83 -16.81
CA ARG A 494 20.55 -30.04 -15.36
C ARG A 494 21.92 -30.30 -14.70
N ARG A 495 22.73 -31.19 -15.29
CA ARG A 495 24.09 -31.46 -14.79
C ARG A 495 24.98 -30.22 -14.81
N GLU A 496 24.89 -29.40 -15.84
CA GLU A 496 25.64 -28.15 -15.91
C GLU A 496 25.16 -27.11 -14.90
N ALA A 497 23.84 -27.01 -14.66
CA ALA A 497 23.28 -26.19 -13.61
C ALA A 497 23.79 -26.62 -12.22
N VAL A 498 23.76 -27.93 -11.91
CA VAL A 498 24.31 -28.46 -10.65
C VAL A 498 25.82 -28.23 -10.56
N ARG A 499 26.58 -28.42 -11.64
CA ARG A 499 28.03 -28.12 -11.70
C ARG A 499 28.30 -26.67 -11.31
N LEU A 500 27.60 -25.72 -11.94
CA LEU A 500 27.71 -24.28 -11.66
C LEU A 500 27.30 -23.93 -10.22
N THR A 501 26.26 -24.58 -9.68
CA THR A 501 25.85 -24.39 -8.28
C THR A 501 26.93 -24.88 -7.29
N VAL A 502 27.62 -25.97 -7.61
CA VAL A 502 28.74 -26.45 -6.79
C VAL A 502 29.99 -25.56 -6.92
N GLU A 503 30.25 -24.96 -8.08
CA GLU A 503 31.25 -23.88 -8.20
C GLU A 503 30.90 -22.69 -7.28
N GLY A 504 29.60 -22.34 -7.18
CA GLY A 504 29.10 -21.36 -6.21
C GLY A 504 29.36 -21.76 -4.75
N CYS A 505 29.25 -23.05 -4.39
CA CYS A 505 29.65 -23.55 -3.08
C CYS A 505 31.15 -23.38 -2.81
N GLU A 506 32.02 -23.63 -3.80
CA GLU A 506 33.45 -23.43 -3.66
C GLU A 506 33.80 -21.94 -3.44
N TRP A 507 33.10 -21.04 -4.13
CA TRP A 507 33.18 -19.61 -3.87
C TRP A 507 32.70 -19.21 -2.46
N ALA A 508 31.60 -19.79 -1.99
CA ALA A 508 31.12 -19.57 -0.63
C ALA A 508 32.17 -19.99 0.42
N ARG A 509 32.77 -21.18 0.27
CA ARG A 509 33.88 -21.63 1.14
C ARG A 509 35.08 -20.70 1.10
N ARG A 510 35.54 -20.31 -0.09
CA ARG A 510 36.70 -19.40 -0.26
C ARG A 510 36.43 -18.03 0.36
N LEU A 511 35.22 -17.48 0.23
CA LEU A 511 34.87 -16.18 0.80
C LEU A 511 34.42 -16.24 2.28
N GLY A 512 34.49 -17.41 2.93
CA GLY A 512 34.15 -17.59 4.34
C GLY A 512 32.64 -17.52 4.65
N ALA A 513 31.79 -17.82 3.67
CA ALA A 513 30.33 -17.81 3.82
C ALA A 513 29.78 -19.18 4.25
N ASP A 514 28.91 -19.20 5.26
CA ASP A 514 28.22 -20.41 5.75
C ASP A 514 26.94 -20.78 4.94
N GLU A 515 26.66 -20.08 3.84
CA GLU A 515 25.36 -20.10 3.14
C GLU A 515 25.49 -19.87 1.62
N LEU A 516 24.93 -20.80 0.85
CA LEU A 516 24.62 -20.65 -0.56
C LEU A 516 23.11 -20.43 -0.73
N VAL A 517 22.72 -19.38 -1.43
CA VAL A 517 21.33 -19.10 -1.76
C VAL A 517 21.09 -19.41 -3.24
N ILE A 518 20.13 -20.28 -3.54
CA ILE A 518 19.73 -20.62 -4.91
C ILE A 518 18.48 -19.82 -5.26
N TRP A 519 18.63 -18.94 -6.24
CA TRP A 519 17.55 -18.13 -6.80
C TRP A 519 17.24 -18.64 -8.23
N PRO A 520 16.07 -19.27 -8.46
CA PRO A 520 15.74 -19.89 -9.75
C PRO A 520 15.27 -18.90 -10.84
N GLN A 521 15.68 -17.62 -10.81
CA GLN A 521 15.17 -16.55 -11.69
C GLN A 521 15.10 -16.96 -13.17
N THR A 522 16.24 -17.35 -13.71
CA THR A 522 16.46 -17.72 -15.11
C THR A 522 16.22 -19.20 -15.35
N ASP A 523 15.63 -19.91 -14.38
CA ASP A 523 15.04 -21.24 -14.59
C ASP A 523 13.72 -21.11 -15.39
N GLY A 524 13.63 -20.25 -16.43
CA GLY A 524 12.58 -20.19 -17.45
C GLY A 524 11.13 -19.81 -17.07
N TYR A 525 10.22 -19.96 -18.04
CA TYR A 525 8.78 -19.76 -17.89
C TYR A 525 8.03 -20.93 -18.54
N ASP A 526 7.02 -21.45 -17.86
CA ASP A 526 6.07 -22.42 -18.41
C ASP A 526 4.66 -21.84 -18.29
N TYR A 527 3.89 -21.86 -19.39
CA TYR A 527 2.44 -21.63 -19.32
C TYR A 527 1.75 -22.77 -18.56
N HIS A 528 0.57 -22.49 -18.00
CA HIS A 528 -0.27 -23.50 -17.37
C HIS A 528 -0.49 -24.71 -18.29
N LEU A 529 -0.25 -25.91 -17.75
CA LEU A 529 -0.37 -27.21 -18.44
C LEU A 529 0.63 -27.45 -19.58
N GLN A 530 1.60 -26.56 -19.81
CA GLN A 530 2.62 -26.74 -20.86
C GLN A 530 3.68 -27.81 -20.51
N VAL A 531 3.91 -28.04 -19.21
CA VAL A 531 4.90 -29.00 -18.71
C VAL A 531 4.28 -30.03 -17.78
N ASN A 532 4.90 -31.21 -17.70
CA ASN A 532 4.59 -32.17 -16.64
C ASN A 532 5.21 -31.67 -15.33
N TYR A 533 4.39 -31.02 -14.50
CA TYR A 533 4.80 -30.44 -13.22
C TYR A 533 5.42 -31.45 -12.26
N LEU A 534 4.90 -32.67 -12.18
CA LEU A 534 5.46 -33.72 -11.32
C LEU A 534 6.90 -34.06 -11.77
N ALA A 535 7.10 -34.28 -13.06
CA ALA A 535 8.43 -34.55 -13.60
C ALA A 535 9.39 -33.35 -13.51
N ALA A 536 8.90 -32.11 -13.51
CA ALA A 536 9.72 -30.92 -13.29
C ALA A 536 10.11 -30.77 -11.81
N TRP A 537 9.18 -31.07 -10.90
CA TRP A 537 9.38 -31.10 -9.46
C TRP A 537 10.38 -32.17 -9.03
N ASP A 538 10.21 -33.42 -9.50
CA ASP A 538 11.12 -34.53 -9.22
C ASP A 538 12.57 -34.19 -9.61
N ARG A 539 12.77 -33.64 -10.82
CA ARG A 539 14.08 -33.19 -11.30
C ARG A 539 14.67 -32.08 -10.44
N ALA A 540 13.85 -31.13 -9.99
CA ALA A 540 14.31 -30.09 -9.08
C ALA A 540 14.78 -30.69 -7.75
N VAL A 541 13.97 -31.58 -7.14
CA VAL A 541 14.32 -32.31 -5.91
C VAL A 541 15.61 -33.12 -6.08
N GLU A 542 15.80 -33.81 -7.21
CA GLU A 542 17.05 -34.51 -7.55
C GLU A 542 18.26 -33.56 -7.59
N CYS A 543 18.16 -32.43 -8.31
CA CYS A 543 19.25 -31.46 -8.42
C CYS A 543 19.59 -30.80 -7.07
N TYR A 544 18.58 -30.42 -6.28
CA TYR A 544 18.80 -29.90 -4.93
C TYR A 544 19.45 -30.94 -4.00
N ARG A 545 19.08 -32.22 -4.09
CA ARG A 545 19.75 -33.29 -3.34
C ARG A 545 21.22 -33.41 -3.73
N GLU A 546 21.54 -33.45 -5.02
CA GLU A 546 22.93 -33.55 -5.48
C GLU A 546 23.79 -32.36 -5.02
N VAL A 547 23.26 -31.14 -5.11
CA VAL A 547 23.93 -29.94 -4.57
C VAL A 547 24.12 -30.03 -3.06
N CYS A 548 23.08 -30.41 -2.32
CA CYS A 548 23.16 -30.53 -0.86
C CYS A 548 24.20 -31.58 -0.44
N ASP A 549 24.30 -32.71 -1.15
CA ASP A 549 25.27 -33.78 -0.89
C ASP A 549 26.70 -33.34 -1.21
N ARG A 550 26.91 -32.59 -2.31
CA ARG A 550 28.23 -32.05 -2.70
C ARG A 550 28.65 -30.81 -1.89
N CYS A 551 27.71 -30.17 -1.18
CA CYS A 551 27.92 -29.00 -0.35
C CYS A 551 27.45 -29.22 1.10
N ALA A 552 27.65 -30.42 1.64
CA ALA A 552 27.15 -30.87 2.94
C ALA A 552 27.59 -30.01 4.15
N ASP A 553 28.69 -29.28 4.01
CA ASP A 553 29.26 -28.33 4.97
C ASP A 553 28.57 -26.94 4.95
N LEU A 554 27.93 -26.57 3.85
CA LEU A 554 27.24 -25.28 3.66
C LEU A 554 25.73 -25.43 3.81
N ARG A 555 25.07 -24.37 4.30
CA ARG A 555 23.61 -24.26 4.18
C ARG A 555 23.24 -23.95 2.73
N VAL A 556 22.40 -24.77 2.13
CA VAL A 556 21.83 -24.56 0.79
C VAL A 556 20.42 -24.06 0.96
N SER A 557 20.12 -22.85 0.50
CA SER A 557 18.87 -22.15 0.78
C SER A 557 18.13 -21.79 -0.50
N LEU A 558 16.87 -22.19 -0.65
CA LEU A 558 16.02 -21.74 -1.77
C LEU A 558 15.41 -20.35 -1.46
N GLU A 559 15.68 -19.37 -2.32
CA GLU A 559 15.00 -18.07 -2.36
C GLU A 559 13.92 -18.10 -3.43
N PHE A 560 12.69 -18.45 -3.06
CA PHE A 560 11.54 -18.37 -3.97
C PHE A 560 11.13 -16.90 -4.17
N LYS A 561 10.69 -16.56 -5.38
CA LYS A 561 10.35 -15.18 -5.79
C LYS A 561 9.02 -15.15 -6.55
N PRO A 562 7.89 -14.83 -5.91
CA PRO A 562 6.56 -14.91 -6.53
C PRO A 562 6.31 -13.93 -7.69
N THR A 563 7.25 -13.04 -7.99
CA THR A 563 7.27 -12.21 -9.20
C THR A 563 7.81 -12.93 -10.42
N ASP A 564 8.80 -13.81 -10.21
CA ASP A 564 9.54 -14.46 -11.28
C ASP A 564 8.68 -15.55 -11.89
N GLU A 565 8.67 -15.62 -13.21
CA GLU A 565 7.73 -16.40 -14.01
C GLU A 565 7.72 -17.89 -13.61
N ARG A 566 8.90 -18.48 -13.31
CA ARG A 566 9.00 -19.89 -12.86
C ARG A 566 8.43 -20.13 -11.47
N ALA A 567 8.70 -19.22 -10.54
CA ALA A 567 8.25 -19.38 -9.16
C ALA A 567 6.74 -19.10 -9.09
N ARG A 568 6.26 -18.01 -9.71
CA ARG A 568 4.85 -17.60 -9.73
C ARG A 568 3.91 -18.64 -10.32
N PHE A 569 4.25 -19.22 -11.47
CA PHE A 569 3.32 -20.02 -12.27
C PHE A 569 3.68 -21.51 -12.42
N SER A 570 4.88 -21.93 -12.01
CA SER A 570 5.38 -23.28 -12.31
C SER A 570 5.66 -24.17 -11.10
N VAL A 571 6.69 -23.92 -10.28
CA VAL A 571 7.15 -24.92 -9.29
C VAL A 571 7.02 -24.48 -7.83
N VAL A 572 7.47 -23.28 -7.46
CA VAL A 572 7.55 -22.87 -6.04
C VAL A 572 6.99 -21.46 -5.82
N PRO A 573 5.65 -21.29 -5.79
CA PRO A 573 5.00 -19.98 -5.66
C PRO A 573 4.93 -19.43 -4.24
N SER A 574 5.22 -20.25 -3.21
CA SER A 574 4.91 -19.94 -1.81
C SER A 574 5.91 -20.59 -0.84
N THR A 575 6.00 -20.06 0.38
CA THR A 575 6.67 -20.68 1.52
C THR A 575 6.17 -22.10 1.75
N ALA A 576 4.87 -22.35 1.57
CA ALA A 576 4.30 -23.69 1.73
C ALA A 576 4.83 -24.70 0.69
N ALA A 577 4.90 -24.30 -0.59
CA ALA A 577 5.51 -25.11 -1.64
C ALA A 577 7.02 -25.27 -1.42
N ALA A 578 7.71 -24.22 -0.99
CA ALA A 578 9.13 -24.24 -0.72
C ALA A 578 9.48 -25.19 0.44
N LEU A 579 8.66 -25.22 1.50
CA LEU A 579 8.80 -26.16 2.62
C LEU A 579 8.51 -27.61 2.21
N LEU A 580 7.56 -27.84 1.29
CA LEU A 580 7.31 -29.17 0.73
C LEU A 580 8.54 -29.65 -0.06
N LEU A 581 9.08 -28.82 -0.95
CA LEU A 581 10.28 -29.14 -1.74
C LEU A 581 11.49 -29.42 -0.82
N ALA A 582 11.74 -28.57 0.18
CA ALA A 582 12.83 -28.78 1.13
C ALA A 582 12.65 -30.09 1.94
N GLY A 583 11.42 -30.42 2.32
CA GLY A 583 11.07 -31.67 3.01
C GLY A 583 11.28 -32.91 2.13
N GLU A 584 10.99 -32.82 0.83
CA GLU A 584 11.25 -33.91 -0.12
C GLU A 584 12.72 -34.04 -0.49
N VAL A 585 13.46 -32.94 -0.64
CA VAL A 585 14.94 -32.96 -0.74
C VAL A 585 15.52 -33.73 0.44
N GLY A 586 15.02 -33.46 1.65
CA GLY A 586 15.27 -34.30 2.82
C GLY A 586 16.74 -34.31 3.26
N ARG A 587 17.43 -33.17 3.10
CA ARG A 587 18.84 -33.01 3.48
C ARG A 587 19.01 -32.07 4.67
N PRO A 588 19.93 -32.36 5.61
CA PRO A 588 20.10 -31.62 6.86
C PRO A 588 20.77 -30.26 6.69
N ASN A 589 21.15 -29.88 5.47
CA ASN A 589 21.66 -28.57 5.11
C ASN A 589 20.75 -27.79 4.14
N MET A 590 19.61 -28.36 3.71
CA MET A 590 18.62 -27.66 2.88
C MET A 590 17.73 -26.75 3.74
N GLY A 591 17.51 -25.51 3.28
CA GLY A 591 16.69 -24.50 3.95
C GLY A 591 16.04 -23.52 2.97
N LEU A 592 15.45 -22.45 3.50
CA LEU A 592 14.73 -21.43 2.73
C LEU A 592 15.16 -20.02 3.13
N THR A 593 15.28 -19.13 2.14
CA THR A 593 15.48 -17.69 2.35
C THR A 593 14.11 -17.03 2.33
N LEU A 594 13.58 -16.72 3.51
CA LEU A 594 12.34 -15.97 3.66
C LEU A 594 12.62 -14.47 3.53
N ASP A 595 12.36 -13.94 2.34
CA ASP A 595 12.35 -12.50 2.08
C ASP A 595 10.96 -11.91 2.38
N LEU A 596 10.92 -10.77 3.09
CA LEU A 596 9.67 -10.14 3.51
C LEU A 596 8.84 -9.65 2.32
N GLY A 597 9.49 -9.03 1.34
CA GLY A 597 8.83 -8.56 0.12
C GLY A 597 8.28 -9.74 -0.70
N HIS A 598 9.06 -10.81 -0.85
CA HIS A 598 8.59 -11.99 -1.58
C HIS A 598 7.38 -12.65 -0.90
N MET A 599 7.38 -12.82 0.42
CA MET A 599 6.20 -13.36 1.14
C MET A 599 4.96 -12.50 0.92
N LEU A 600 5.09 -11.17 1.02
CA LEU A 600 3.98 -10.25 0.76
C LEU A 600 3.49 -10.35 -0.70
N MET A 601 4.40 -10.48 -1.68
CA MET A 601 4.05 -10.66 -3.10
C MET A 601 3.41 -12.02 -3.42
N ALA A 602 3.64 -13.06 -2.61
CA ALA A 602 2.86 -14.31 -2.66
C ALA A 602 1.45 -14.19 -2.05
N GLY A 603 1.10 -13.05 -1.45
CA GLY A 603 -0.13 -12.90 -0.66
C GLY A 603 -0.06 -13.62 0.69
N GLU A 604 1.14 -13.91 1.20
CA GLU A 604 1.32 -14.59 2.47
C GLU A 604 1.35 -13.63 3.65
N ASN A 605 0.89 -14.09 4.81
CA ASN A 605 1.18 -13.44 6.08
C ASN A 605 2.63 -13.78 6.51
N PRO A 606 3.56 -12.82 6.61
CA PRO A 606 4.96 -13.12 6.89
C PRO A 606 5.18 -13.81 8.24
N ALA A 607 4.40 -13.46 9.27
CA ALA A 607 4.49 -14.10 10.58
C ALA A 607 4.03 -15.56 10.54
N GLN A 608 2.99 -15.86 9.74
CA GLN A 608 2.53 -17.23 9.50
C GLN A 608 3.57 -18.05 8.72
N SER A 609 4.15 -17.49 7.65
CA SER A 609 5.18 -18.17 6.84
C SER A 609 6.46 -18.46 7.64
N ILE A 610 6.92 -17.48 8.43
CA ILE A 610 8.01 -17.67 9.41
C ILE A 610 7.63 -18.75 10.44
N GLY A 611 6.41 -18.71 10.98
CA GLY A 611 5.90 -19.70 11.92
C GLY A 611 5.87 -21.12 11.34
N ALA A 612 5.43 -21.27 10.09
CA ALA A 612 5.38 -22.53 9.36
C ALA A 612 6.79 -23.11 9.13
N ALA A 613 7.75 -22.28 8.74
CA ALA A 613 9.14 -22.69 8.56
C ALA A 613 9.78 -23.17 9.88
N LEU A 614 9.59 -22.42 10.97
CA LEU A 614 10.06 -22.79 12.30
C LEU A 614 9.42 -24.10 12.80
N TRP A 615 8.12 -24.27 12.56
CA TRP A 615 7.37 -25.48 12.92
C TRP A 615 7.82 -26.72 12.12
N GLY A 616 8.13 -26.54 10.83
CA GLY A 616 8.72 -27.57 9.97
C GLY A 616 10.08 -28.04 10.50
N SER A 617 10.95 -27.10 10.89
CA SER A 617 12.24 -27.39 11.53
C SER A 617 12.09 -28.11 12.88
N ALA A 618 11.12 -27.69 13.71
CA ALA A 618 10.91 -28.28 15.05
C ALA A 618 10.44 -29.75 15.02
N ARG A 619 9.88 -30.23 13.90
CA ARG A 619 9.38 -31.60 13.72
C ARG A 619 10.33 -32.51 12.93
N GLY A 620 11.57 -32.09 12.68
CA GLY A 620 12.58 -32.88 11.98
C GLY A 620 12.26 -33.13 10.49
N ARG A 621 11.39 -32.31 9.88
CA ARG A 621 11.11 -32.33 8.43
C ARG A 621 11.99 -31.36 7.64
N ALA A 622 12.68 -30.47 8.34
CA ALA A 622 13.76 -29.61 7.87
C ALA A 622 14.78 -29.45 9.01
N PRO A 623 16.06 -29.12 8.74
CA PRO A 623 17.05 -28.89 9.79
C PRO A 623 16.75 -27.66 10.66
N ALA A 624 17.24 -27.68 11.91
CA ALA A 624 17.09 -26.58 12.86
C ALA A 624 18.31 -25.62 12.81
N PRO A 625 18.11 -24.29 12.79
CA PRO A 625 19.19 -23.33 12.50
C PRO A 625 20.15 -23.05 13.67
N ARG A 626 21.39 -22.65 13.33
CA ARG A 626 22.39 -22.06 14.26
C ARG A 626 22.56 -20.55 13.97
N ARG A 627 23.01 -19.79 14.98
CA ARG A 627 23.08 -18.31 14.94
C ARG A 627 24.53 -17.77 14.99
N ARG A 628 24.96 -17.09 13.93
CA ARG A 628 25.96 -16.01 13.90
C ARG A 628 25.55 -15.03 12.78
N GLY A 629 25.83 -13.73 12.96
CA GLY A 629 25.43 -12.65 12.04
C GLY A 629 23.94 -12.26 12.13
N ARG A 630 23.63 -11.02 12.51
CA ARG A 630 22.28 -10.44 12.39
C ARG A 630 22.30 -9.42 11.24
N ALA A 631 21.42 -9.58 10.26
CA ALA A 631 21.32 -8.64 9.12
C ALA A 631 19.91 -8.54 8.49
N HIS A 632 18.99 -9.42 8.89
CA HIS A 632 17.56 -9.40 8.54
C HIS A 632 16.77 -9.97 9.73
N PRO A 633 15.43 -9.77 9.81
CA PRO A 633 14.58 -10.45 10.78
C PRO A 633 14.56 -11.98 10.52
N ARG A 634 15.58 -12.67 11.05
CA ARG A 634 15.73 -14.13 11.05
C ARG A 634 15.46 -14.65 12.47
N VAL A 635 14.52 -15.59 12.63
CA VAL A 635 14.13 -16.09 13.96
C VAL A 635 15.10 -17.17 14.47
N GLY A 636 15.64 -16.98 15.68
CA GLY A 636 16.51 -17.95 16.36
C GLY A 636 17.26 -17.38 17.57
N ALA A 637 17.24 -18.09 18.70
CA ALA A 637 17.66 -17.61 20.04
C ALA A 637 18.87 -18.43 20.63
N PRO A 638 19.33 -18.24 21.90
CA PRO A 638 20.76 -18.27 22.25
C PRO A 638 21.38 -19.62 22.65
N ARG A 639 22.73 -19.64 22.71
CA ARG A 639 23.56 -20.74 23.25
C ARG A 639 23.49 -20.83 24.78
N ARG A 640 23.48 -22.05 25.31
CA ARG A 640 24.04 -22.36 26.64
C ARG A 640 25.58 -22.37 26.57
N ALA A 641 26.23 -21.85 27.60
CA ALA A 641 27.68 -21.96 27.80
C ALA A 641 28.12 -23.41 28.06
N PRO A 642 29.40 -23.78 27.82
CA PRO A 642 29.90 -25.13 28.08
C PRO A 642 29.94 -25.46 29.57
N ARG A 643 29.81 -26.75 29.90
CA ARG A 643 29.92 -27.25 31.29
C ARG A 643 31.35 -27.06 31.81
N GLY A 644 31.51 -26.33 32.91
CA GLY A 644 32.79 -26.19 33.59
C GLY A 644 32.67 -25.58 34.99
N ARG A 645 32.83 -26.42 36.02
CA ARG A 645 32.90 -26.11 37.47
C ARG A 645 31.59 -25.81 38.21
N ARG A 646 31.59 -26.21 39.49
CA ARG A 646 30.48 -26.21 40.45
C ARG A 646 30.51 -24.94 41.29
N VAL A 647 29.35 -24.33 41.53
CA VAL A 647 28.99 -23.66 42.80
C VAL A 647 27.52 -24.00 43.08
N ALA A 648 27.14 -24.16 44.34
CA ALA A 648 25.81 -24.63 44.78
C ALA A 648 24.97 -23.52 45.45
N ALA A 649 23.70 -23.85 45.73
CA ALA A 649 22.66 -23.04 46.41
C ALA A 649 22.16 -21.82 45.59
N ALA A 650 20.85 -21.54 45.51
CA ALA A 650 19.84 -21.55 46.57
C ALA A 650 18.39 -21.75 46.05
N LEU A 651 17.50 -22.25 46.94
CA LEU A 651 16.01 -22.14 46.94
C LEU A 651 15.27 -22.60 45.65
N GLY A 652 14.63 -23.78 45.57
CA GLY A 652 13.36 -24.15 46.24
C GLY A 652 12.20 -23.99 45.23
N LEU A 653 11.33 -24.97 44.88
CA LEU A 653 10.67 -26.02 45.67
C LEU A 653 10.18 -27.23 44.81
N ARG A 654 10.18 -28.42 45.44
CA ARG A 654 9.30 -29.61 45.34
C ARG A 654 8.73 -30.12 43.98
N ARG A 655 8.99 -31.42 43.74
CA ARG A 655 8.20 -32.33 42.87
C ARG A 655 6.87 -32.74 43.52
N ALA A 656 5.90 -33.15 42.70
CA ALA A 656 4.85 -34.11 43.08
C ALA A 656 4.68 -35.20 41.98
N HIS A 657 4.37 -36.43 42.39
CA HIS A 657 4.13 -37.61 41.54
C HIS A 657 2.63 -37.84 41.30
N LEU A 658 2.25 -38.41 40.15
CA LEU A 658 1.15 -39.37 39.96
C LEU A 658 1.47 -40.12 38.64
N LEU A 659 1.88 -41.39 38.66
CA LEU A 659 1.14 -42.65 38.89
C LEU A 659 0.51 -43.22 37.60
N ARG A 660 0.82 -44.50 37.35
CA ARG A 660 0.36 -45.29 36.19
C ARG A 660 -1.01 -45.90 36.48
N HIS A 661 -1.90 -45.94 35.50
CA HIS A 661 -2.91 -47.00 35.40
C HIS A 661 -3.08 -47.50 33.96
N VAL A 662 -3.14 -48.83 33.85
CA VAL A 662 -3.44 -49.69 32.69
C VAL A 662 -4.42 -50.72 33.29
N PRO A 663 -5.60 -51.00 32.71
CA PRO A 663 -5.75 -52.06 31.68
C PRO A 663 -7.03 -51.87 30.78
N PRO A 664 -7.56 -52.88 30.04
CA PRO A 664 -6.97 -54.13 29.54
C PRO A 664 -7.08 -54.31 27.99
N GLN A 665 -6.38 -55.33 27.47
CA GLN A 665 -6.68 -55.94 26.16
C GLN A 665 -7.77 -57.01 26.27
N ARG A 666 -8.49 -57.31 25.17
CA ARG A 666 -9.10 -58.63 24.90
C ARG A 666 -8.90 -59.04 23.42
N GLY A 667 -8.75 -60.35 23.22
CA GLY A 667 -8.31 -61.03 21.99
C GLY A 667 -9.43 -61.45 21.00
N PRO A 668 -9.17 -62.42 20.07
CA PRO A 668 -9.66 -62.28 18.69
C PRO A 668 -10.47 -63.45 18.06
N ARG A 669 -11.18 -63.13 16.94
CA ARG A 669 -11.69 -64.02 15.83
C ARG A 669 -12.86 -64.99 16.17
N PRO A 670 -13.52 -65.70 15.20
CA PRO A 670 -13.40 -65.74 13.71
C PRO A 670 -14.69 -65.75 12.82
N ARG A 671 -14.50 -65.49 11.51
CA ARG A 671 -15.12 -66.08 10.26
C ARG A 671 -16.66 -66.16 10.00
N GLY A 672 -17.02 -65.78 8.75
CA GLY A 672 -18.16 -66.29 7.95
C GLY A 672 -17.94 -66.05 6.43
N ARG A 673 -18.38 -66.97 5.54
CA ARG A 673 -18.28 -66.88 4.04
C ARG A 673 -19.57 -66.26 3.46
N VAL A 674 -19.68 -65.84 2.17
CA VAL A 674 -19.97 -66.71 0.99
C VAL A 674 -19.91 -65.95 -0.38
N GLN A 675 -19.21 -66.58 -1.34
CA GLN A 675 -19.34 -66.64 -2.83
C GLN A 675 -19.47 -65.42 -3.81
N ARG A 676 -18.81 -65.59 -4.97
CA ARG A 676 -19.04 -64.94 -6.30
C ARG A 676 -19.70 -65.96 -7.26
N PRO A 677 -20.35 -65.55 -8.37
CA PRO A 677 -19.76 -65.50 -9.75
C PRO A 677 -20.17 -64.20 -10.53
N ALA A 678 -19.82 -63.89 -11.81
CA ALA A 678 -18.70 -64.22 -12.73
C ALA A 678 -18.69 -63.22 -13.95
N LEU A 679 -18.01 -63.54 -15.06
CA LEU A 679 -17.94 -62.86 -16.39
C LEU A 679 -18.50 -63.81 -17.49
N PRO A 680 -18.91 -63.38 -18.72
CA PRO A 680 -18.03 -62.97 -19.88
C PRO A 680 -18.61 -61.78 -20.72
N ALA A 681 -17.99 -61.05 -21.66
CA ALA A 681 -16.83 -61.13 -22.59
C ALA A 681 -17.23 -61.12 -24.09
N GLY A 682 -16.50 -60.37 -24.93
CA GLY A 682 -16.53 -60.40 -26.40
C GLY A 682 -16.73 -59.03 -27.09
N LEU A 683 -16.30 -58.72 -28.32
CA LEU A 683 -15.21 -59.14 -29.23
C LEU A 683 -15.53 -58.52 -30.62
N GLY A 684 -14.53 -58.07 -31.40
CA GLY A 684 -14.66 -57.70 -32.83
C GLY A 684 -14.38 -56.21 -33.15
N ARG A 685 -13.25 -55.78 -33.75
CA ARG A 685 -12.54 -56.09 -35.02
C ARG A 685 -13.08 -55.42 -36.31
N ARG A 686 -12.30 -54.42 -36.76
CA ARG A 686 -11.71 -54.23 -38.12
C ARG A 686 -12.52 -53.70 -39.32
N ARG A 687 -11.88 -52.69 -39.96
CA ARG A 687 -11.74 -52.41 -41.43
C ARG A 687 -13.00 -51.99 -42.21
N ALA A 688 -12.95 -51.32 -43.37
CA ALA A 688 -12.05 -50.37 -44.05
C ALA A 688 -12.42 -50.36 -45.56
N GLY A 689 -12.45 -49.18 -46.19
CA GLY A 689 -12.47 -48.98 -47.66
C GLY A 689 -13.85 -48.74 -48.31
N ALA A 690 -13.97 -48.26 -49.55
CA ALA A 690 -13.05 -47.43 -50.36
C ALA A 690 -13.72 -46.95 -51.69
N GLY A 691 -13.56 -45.67 -52.05
CA GLY A 691 -13.70 -45.13 -53.42
C GLY A 691 -15.13 -44.86 -53.96
N ARG A 692 -15.33 -44.09 -55.04
CA ARG A 692 -14.42 -43.20 -55.83
C ARG A 692 -15.23 -42.31 -56.80
N ARG A 693 -14.53 -41.42 -57.55
CA ARG A 693 -14.96 -40.53 -58.68
C ARG A 693 -15.57 -39.16 -58.29
N ASP A 694 -15.35 -38.05 -59.01
CA ASP A 694 -14.26 -37.64 -59.93
C ASP A 694 -14.30 -36.10 -60.18
N ARG A 695 -13.15 -35.41 -60.01
CA ARG A 695 -12.60 -34.23 -60.78
C ARG A 695 -13.46 -32.93 -61.03
N PRO A 696 -12.89 -31.76 -61.47
CA PRO A 696 -12.16 -30.80 -60.60
C PRO A 696 -12.61 -29.30 -60.80
N PRO A 697 -11.78 -28.21 -60.89
CA PRO A 697 -11.99 -26.93 -60.15
C PRO A 697 -12.24 -25.71 -61.14
N PRO A 698 -12.07 -24.36 -60.89
CA PRO A 698 -11.15 -23.64 -59.96
C PRO A 698 -11.56 -22.30 -59.27
N ARG A 699 -10.62 -21.88 -58.38
CA ARG A 699 -10.20 -20.58 -57.77
C ARG A 699 -10.88 -19.21 -58.07
N ARG A 700 -10.79 -18.35 -57.02
CA ARG A 700 -10.79 -16.85 -56.89
C ARG A 700 -9.90 -16.11 -57.97
N PRO A 701 -9.74 -14.74 -58.08
CA PRO A 701 -9.87 -13.67 -57.05
C PRO A 701 -10.12 -12.18 -57.50
N ARG A 702 -9.83 -11.24 -56.56
CA ARG A 702 -9.31 -9.84 -56.71
C ARG A 702 -10.26 -8.65 -56.98
N ARG A 703 -9.97 -7.53 -56.29
CA ARG A 703 -9.65 -6.23 -56.93
C ARG A 703 -8.81 -5.34 -56.00
N ASP A 704 -8.05 -4.43 -56.61
CA ASP A 704 -7.22 -3.43 -55.95
C ASP A 704 -7.16 -2.17 -56.85
N ARG A 705 -7.17 -0.97 -56.25
CA ARG A 705 -6.75 0.37 -56.77
C ARG A 705 -7.23 0.92 -58.15
N LEU A 706 -7.94 2.07 -58.16
CA LEU A 706 -7.44 3.45 -58.49
C LEU A 706 -8.53 4.46 -58.98
N ALA A 707 -8.41 5.71 -58.48
CA ALA A 707 -8.73 7.03 -59.07
C ALA A 707 -10.11 7.38 -59.70
N GLY A 708 -10.66 8.56 -59.30
CA GLY A 708 -11.73 9.26 -60.02
C GLY A 708 -12.47 10.35 -59.22
N ALA A 709 -12.19 11.63 -59.50
CA ALA A 709 -13.02 12.80 -59.17
C ALA A 709 -13.70 13.31 -60.49
N PRO A 710 -14.62 14.32 -60.54
CA PRO A 710 -14.87 15.38 -59.54
C PRO A 710 -16.33 15.95 -59.43
N ARG A 711 -16.48 17.01 -58.60
CA ARG A 711 -17.50 18.10 -58.59
C ARG A 711 -18.99 17.78 -58.31
N GLY A 712 -19.61 18.59 -57.45
CA GLY A 712 -21.07 18.78 -57.40
C GLY A 712 -21.60 19.33 -56.07
N ALA A 713 -21.79 20.65 -55.95
CA ALA A 713 -22.40 21.26 -54.77
C ALA A 713 -23.93 21.37 -54.90
N ARG A 714 -24.67 21.18 -53.78
CA ARG A 714 -25.86 21.97 -53.41
C ARG A 714 -26.40 21.58 -52.03
N ALA A 715 -26.74 22.58 -51.22
CA ALA A 715 -27.52 22.40 -50.00
C ALA A 715 -29.03 22.39 -50.32
N VAL A 716 -29.81 21.55 -49.62
CA VAL A 716 -31.27 21.68 -49.47
C VAL A 716 -31.67 21.30 -48.03
N SER A 717 -32.70 21.97 -47.54
CA SER A 717 -33.24 21.96 -46.17
C SER A 717 -33.95 20.67 -45.72
N ARG A 718 -33.94 20.48 -44.38
CA ARG A 718 -34.98 19.91 -43.47
C ARG A 718 -36.38 19.65 -44.08
N PRO A 719 -37.14 18.62 -43.61
CA PRO A 719 -37.61 18.59 -42.21
C PRO A 719 -37.76 17.20 -41.54
N ALA A 720 -38.18 17.22 -40.26
CA ALA A 720 -38.35 16.07 -39.39
C ALA A 720 -39.74 15.40 -39.50
N ARG A 721 -39.83 14.10 -39.13
CA ARG A 721 -41.00 13.53 -38.42
C ARG A 721 -40.71 12.14 -37.80
N GLN A 722 -41.06 12.03 -36.52
CA GLN A 722 -41.66 10.90 -35.79
C GLN A 722 -41.14 9.46 -36.02
N ILE A 723 -40.62 8.85 -34.95
CA ILE A 723 -40.31 7.42 -34.81
C ILE A 723 -41.37 6.78 -33.87
N PRO A 724 -42.04 5.68 -34.23
CA PRO A 724 -42.93 4.91 -33.33
C PRO A 724 -42.14 3.94 -32.42
N PRO A 725 -42.72 3.47 -31.30
CA PRO A 725 -41.98 2.77 -30.24
C PRO A 725 -41.61 1.31 -30.58
N LEU A 726 -40.46 0.87 -30.04
CA LEU A 726 -39.97 -0.51 -30.09
C LEU A 726 -40.59 -1.39 -28.97
N PRO A 727 -40.90 -2.67 -29.23
CA PRO A 727 -41.33 -3.61 -28.21
C PRO A 727 -40.15 -4.36 -27.52
N SER A 728 -40.31 -4.51 -26.20
CA SER A 728 -39.71 -5.46 -25.24
C SER A 728 -38.81 -6.65 -25.71
N HIS A 729 -37.60 -6.73 -25.11
CA HIS A 729 -36.93 -7.92 -24.52
C HIS A 729 -36.60 -9.16 -25.41
N PRO A 730 -35.78 -10.18 -24.97
CA PRO A 730 -34.92 -10.32 -23.77
C PRO A 730 -33.47 -10.86 -24.02
N SER A 731 -32.70 -10.98 -22.92
CA SER A 731 -31.72 -12.07 -22.59
C SER A 731 -30.35 -12.26 -23.28
N SER A 732 -29.41 -12.68 -22.40
CA SER A 732 -28.18 -13.47 -22.59
C SER A 732 -26.99 -12.89 -23.37
N LEU A 733 -25.97 -12.48 -22.61
CA LEU A 733 -24.70 -13.22 -22.52
C LEU A 733 -24.08 -13.05 -21.12
#